data_AF-A0A8B8EDL2-F1
#
_entry.id   AF-A0A8B8EDL2-F1
#
_cell.length_a   1.000
_cell.length_b   1.000
_cell.length_c   1.000
_cell.angle_alpha   90.00
_cell.angle_beta   90.00
_cell.angle_gamma   90.00
#
_symmetry.space_group_name_H-M   'P 1'
#
loop_
_entity.id
_entity.type
_entity.pdbx_description
1 polymer ?
#
loop_
_entity_poly.entity_id
_entity_poly.type
_entity_poly.pdbx_seq_one_letter_code
_entity_poly.pdbx_strand_id
1 'polypeptide(L)'
;MSGSEEFGPLETASVDPSDELEQLRDKVKVLEQHEADFGQKRAKFKEIYMQKEKELESEKAKLQETESELKTVKEEYERLKGEMEGIKMAVAYSESNRQDEIEAMRRQCKEEIDTLQSLLNEVRNEASTSTAMQYEQEQKKLKELCEKYEDEVRELRSRLNQDGEGFLSSVAKQLKQMAPGSLAGSSSSLAQEHESLEDDMRKAQADAEILKSVVMPLEEEIRSLKEQLHEARGRGKDGQESHVTPGNKHSTPDTQSLSEMDQSRDPEERIKELLKYLKAEKASRKDLEMYVAVLSTQKNVFEEEADKLKKDLDDVCRILEEEKKSHEGLRQTWQMANDQFLESQRLMMMDLRRMESVLTVEQQRQIEELKMKDRKREAQEKRVKDLEEMRNKQQQEQERHKLDALNKMEQASEKLQAVENHDFSNVLKVQNEALSQGSNSSINLLTADDTQIKKSTSNDPLEMTGESREQELSTPDDGLRVQISPEKTLHMPHLSEAQKKAITDPTPELMARQSLMATARQTDSRISLEGRRMVSEKEWELLQKQLIEAREKAGKPCDMCNNYEAQLQNIQDDYKKEQMKAKSLERRLNHELQALETKQKYITDLENSLNNSATEAQNQISSLTTKIQECERYLTEVRQQNTQSQLELRDSLKSLTKDRESIQKELAKLQSDNDSLMGKHSKFAEQLQNEDINLPNNTEVNNKDLHLLLLKYREEIIQAKVAKEHTESSLKSENMFLKSQVHAEQEEKNTLEETLNQEINSLQEKLAVQESLKSELEREAAVRANFEAKYKESDQTLKSIQAKSKQLISALQQQVEEQSNARTHLENELQKQKGKVQSLQIDLDNSEAVQRDFVKLSQSLQIQLEKIRQAENEVRWQHEDDIEDCTNCKQAFSVTKRKHHCRHCGKIFCSDCISKTVISGPNSRQFRVCDICHTILVKDAMPYFSTEPPSTPD
;
A
#
# COMPACT_ATOMS: atom_id res chain seq x y z
N MET A 1 -49.06 -92.29 -22.24
CA MET A 1 -49.76 -91.39 -23.19
C MET A 1 -48.79 -90.27 -23.50
N SER A 2 -48.56 -89.82 -24.73
CA SER A 2 -48.74 -90.44 -26.06
C SER A 2 -48.31 -89.36 -27.07
N GLY A 3 -47.21 -89.60 -27.78
CA GLY A 3 -46.55 -88.63 -28.65
C GLY A 3 -45.21 -89.22 -29.05
N SER A 4 -45.09 -89.64 -30.30
CA SER A 4 -44.04 -90.55 -30.75
C SER A 4 -43.77 -90.33 -32.23
N GLU A 5 -42.67 -89.63 -32.53
CA GLU A 5 -42.22 -89.37 -33.89
C GLU A 5 -40.75 -89.80 -34.02
N GLU A 6 -40.61 -90.95 -34.68
CA GLU A 6 -39.58 -91.38 -35.65
C GLU A 6 -38.08 -91.06 -35.42
N PHE A 7 -37.28 -92.13 -35.42
CA PHE A 7 -35.82 -92.09 -35.50
C PHE A 7 -35.34 -92.01 -36.96
N GLY A 8 -34.41 -91.09 -37.25
CA GLY A 8 -33.52 -91.19 -38.41
C GLY A 8 -32.37 -92.20 -38.15
N PRO A 9 -31.75 -92.77 -39.21
CA PRO A 9 -30.71 -93.77 -39.07
C PRO A 9 -29.37 -93.18 -38.58
N LEU A 10 -28.66 -93.93 -37.74
CA LEU A 10 -27.29 -93.59 -37.32
C LEU A 10 -26.29 -93.86 -38.46
N GLU A 11 -25.59 -92.82 -38.92
CA GLU A 11 -24.28 -93.00 -39.55
C GLU A 11 -23.25 -93.36 -38.46
N THR A 12 -22.61 -94.52 -38.62
CA THR A 12 -21.66 -95.06 -37.64
C THR A 12 -20.25 -94.51 -37.87
N ALA A 13 -20.08 -93.21 -37.59
CA ALA A 13 -18.74 -92.62 -37.44
C ALA A 13 -18.06 -93.25 -36.22
N SER A 14 -17.02 -94.06 -36.44
CA SER A 14 -16.25 -94.70 -35.37
C SER A 14 -15.26 -93.73 -34.72
N VAL A 15 -15.78 -92.82 -33.90
CA VAL A 15 -15.01 -92.07 -32.91
C VAL A 15 -14.92 -92.93 -31.64
N ASP A 16 -13.72 -93.11 -31.09
CA ASP A 16 -13.55 -93.90 -29.87
C ASP A 16 -14.15 -93.14 -28.67
N PRO A 17 -15.13 -93.70 -27.92
CA PRO A 17 -15.71 -93.03 -26.77
C PRO A 17 -14.72 -92.67 -25.67
N SER A 18 -13.51 -93.26 -25.66
CA SER A 18 -12.45 -92.90 -24.74
C SER A 18 -11.89 -91.50 -25.00
N ASP A 19 -11.70 -91.10 -26.26
CA ASP A 19 -11.05 -89.82 -26.61
C ASP A 19 -11.92 -88.59 -26.25
N GLU A 20 -13.24 -88.67 -26.46
CA GLU A 20 -14.14 -87.59 -26.03
C GLU A 20 -14.23 -87.48 -24.50
N LEU A 21 -14.18 -88.61 -23.79
CA LEU A 21 -14.14 -88.65 -22.32
C LEU A 21 -12.82 -88.11 -21.75
N GLU A 22 -11.69 -88.35 -22.41
CA GLU A 22 -10.37 -87.80 -22.06
C GLU A 22 -10.37 -86.27 -22.29
N GLN A 23 -10.82 -85.81 -23.47
CA GLN A 23 -10.91 -84.38 -23.78
C GLN A 23 -11.88 -83.62 -22.86
N LEU A 24 -13.01 -84.21 -22.47
CA LEU A 24 -13.93 -83.61 -21.51
C LEU A 24 -13.32 -83.56 -20.11
N ARG A 25 -12.61 -84.62 -19.69
CA ARG A 25 -11.89 -84.67 -18.41
C ARG A 25 -10.81 -83.59 -18.32
N ASP A 26 -10.07 -83.35 -19.39
CA ASP A 26 -9.04 -82.31 -19.42
C ASP A 26 -9.63 -80.90 -19.47
N LYS A 27 -10.75 -80.69 -20.19
CA LYS A 27 -11.51 -79.43 -20.12
C LYS A 27 -12.02 -79.15 -18.70
N VAL A 28 -12.48 -80.18 -17.97
CA VAL A 28 -12.88 -80.05 -16.55
C VAL A 28 -11.69 -79.67 -15.67
N LYS A 29 -10.53 -80.36 -15.78
CA LYS A 29 -9.31 -80.00 -15.02
C LYS A 29 -8.90 -78.54 -15.25
N VAL A 30 -8.95 -78.07 -16.50
CA VAL A 30 -8.60 -76.68 -16.87
C VAL A 30 -9.60 -75.68 -16.27
N LEU A 31 -10.89 -76.00 -16.21
CA LEU A 31 -11.90 -75.17 -15.55
C LEU A 31 -11.72 -75.15 -14.03
N GLU A 32 -11.51 -76.30 -13.39
CA GLU A 32 -11.20 -76.41 -11.96
C GLU A 32 -9.95 -75.60 -11.59
N GLN A 33 -8.90 -75.65 -12.43
CA GLN A 33 -7.68 -74.90 -12.21
C GLN A 33 -7.89 -73.39 -12.44
N HIS A 34 -8.69 -72.96 -13.42
CA HIS A 34 -9.06 -71.55 -13.58
C HIS A 34 -9.93 -71.03 -12.42
N GLU A 35 -10.83 -71.85 -11.86
CA GLU A 35 -11.62 -71.49 -10.69
C GLU A 35 -10.74 -71.38 -9.42
N ALA A 36 -9.79 -72.28 -9.23
CA ALA A 36 -8.78 -72.19 -8.16
C ALA A 36 -7.91 -70.92 -8.30
N ASP A 37 -7.46 -70.61 -9.51
CA ASP A 37 -6.70 -69.38 -9.83
C ASP A 37 -7.51 -68.11 -9.54
N PHE A 38 -8.79 -68.10 -9.91
CA PHE A 38 -9.71 -66.99 -9.64
C PHE A 38 -9.98 -66.86 -8.12
N GLY A 39 -10.16 -67.97 -7.41
CA GLY A 39 -10.27 -68.01 -5.96
C GLY A 39 -9.04 -67.43 -5.26
N GLN A 40 -7.83 -67.81 -5.70
CA GLN A 40 -6.59 -67.28 -5.14
C GLN A 40 -6.41 -65.78 -5.44
N LYS A 41 -6.72 -65.33 -6.66
CA LYS A 41 -6.72 -63.90 -7.02
C LYS A 41 -7.72 -63.10 -6.17
N ARG A 42 -8.94 -63.61 -5.99
CA ARG A 42 -9.98 -63.01 -5.14
C ARG A 42 -9.56 -62.95 -3.66
N ALA A 43 -8.87 -63.97 -3.15
CA ALA A 43 -8.33 -63.96 -1.79
C ALA A 43 -7.28 -62.85 -1.61
N LYS A 44 -6.30 -62.74 -2.54
CA LYS A 44 -5.28 -61.68 -2.54
C LYS A 44 -5.89 -60.27 -2.64
N PHE A 45 -6.90 -60.08 -3.50
CA PHE A 45 -7.62 -58.79 -3.57
C PHE A 45 -8.36 -58.46 -2.26
N LYS A 46 -8.97 -59.46 -1.60
CA LYS A 46 -9.61 -59.25 -0.29
C LYS A 46 -8.58 -58.90 0.79
N GLU A 47 -7.43 -59.55 0.79
CA GLU A 47 -6.33 -59.26 1.74
C GLU A 47 -5.80 -57.82 1.59
N ILE A 48 -5.54 -57.39 0.34
CA ILE A 48 -5.13 -56.01 0.03
C ILE A 48 -6.23 -55.00 0.44
N TYR A 49 -7.51 -55.32 0.21
CA TYR A 49 -8.62 -54.47 0.64
C TYR A 49 -8.69 -54.33 2.17
N MET A 50 -8.65 -55.44 2.91
CA MET A 50 -8.64 -55.44 4.39
C MET A 50 -7.42 -54.72 4.96
N GLN A 51 -6.27 -54.75 4.27
CA GLN A 51 -5.10 -53.96 4.65
C GLN A 51 -5.33 -52.46 4.40
N LYS A 52 -5.82 -52.07 3.23
CA LYS A 52 -6.12 -50.65 2.91
C LYS A 52 -7.22 -50.06 3.80
N GLU A 53 -8.20 -50.86 4.19
CA GLU A 53 -9.23 -50.50 5.16
C GLU A 53 -8.64 -50.21 6.55
N LYS A 54 -7.67 -51.02 7.01
CA LYS A 54 -6.93 -50.76 8.26
C LYS A 54 -6.00 -49.56 8.19
N GLU A 55 -5.33 -49.35 7.04
CA GLU A 55 -4.47 -48.19 6.82
C GLU A 55 -5.30 -46.89 6.86
N LEU A 56 -6.45 -46.87 6.16
CA LEU A 56 -7.40 -45.77 6.18
C LEU A 56 -7.94 -45.48 7.59
N GLU A 57 -8.28 -46.51 8.37
CA GLU A 57 -8.75 -46.33 9.75
C GLU A 57 -7.63 -45.81 10.67
N SER A 58 -6.37 -46.22 10.44
CA SER A 58 -5.22 -45.66 11.14
C SER A 58 -4.93 -44.19 10.75
N GLU A 59 -5.23 -43.77 9.53
CA GLU A 59 -5.11 -42.36 9.13
C GLU A 59 -6.23 -41.50 9.72
N LYS A 60 -7.48 -41.99 9.75
CA LYS A 60 -8.58 -41.30 10.47
C LYS A 60 -8.28 -41.08 11.94
N ALA A 61 -7.73 -42.11 12.62
CA ALA A 61 -7.37 -42.00 14.03
C ALA A 61 -6.31 -40.90 14.28
N LYS A 62 -5.28 -40.84 13.43
CA LYS A 62 -4.25 -39.76 13.47
C LYS A 62 -4.84 -38.39 13.14
N LEU A 63 -5.74 -38.30 12.16
CA LEU A 63 -6.42 -37.05 11.82
C LEU A 63 -7.18 -36.53 13.04
N GLN A 64 -8.01 -37.37 13.67
CA GLN A 64 -8.78 -37.04 14.86
C GLN A 64 -7.88 -36.66 16.07
N GLU A 65 -6.73 -37.32 16.22
CA GLU A 65 -5.71 -36.96 17.21
C GLU A 65 -5.18 -35.54 16.94
N THR A 66 -4.71 -35.25 15.72
CA THR A 66 -4.21 -33.90 15.35
C THR A 66 -5.29 -32.81 15.37
N GLU A 67 -6.56 -33.13 15.10
CA GLU A 67 -7.68 -32.20 15.29
C GLU A 67 -7.90 -31.86 16.77
N SER A 68 -7.71 -32.84 17.66
CA SER A 68 -7.80 -32.62 19.11
C SER A 68 -6.64 -31.79 19.65
N GLU A 69 -5.41 -32.04 19.18
CA GLU A 69 -4.23 -31.20 19.49
C GLU A 69 -4.46 -29.77 18.99
N LEU A 70 -4.84 -29.59 17.72
CA LEU A 70 -5.14 -28.29 17.12
C LEU A 70 -6.23 -27.53 17.88
N LYS A 71 -7.23 -28.23 18.44
CA LYS A 71 -8.24 -27.61 19.31
C LYS A 71 -7.62 -27.11 20.62
N THR A 72 -6.83 -27.91 21.31
CA THR A 72 -6.16 -27.48 22.56
C THR A 72 -5.22 -26.29 22.34
N VAL A 73 -4.43 -26.29 21.26
CA VAL A 73 -3.53 -25.17 20.90
C VAL A 73 -4.31 -23.89 20.61
N LYS A 74 -5.50 -23.97 20.00
CA LYS A 74 -6.39 -22.81 19.81
C LYS A 74 -6.96 -22.28 21.13
N GLU A 75 -7.34 -23.17 22.05
CA GLU A 75 -7.83 -22.81 23.39
C GLU A 75 -6.71 -22.16 24.24
N GLU A 76 -5.47 -22.65 24.16
CA GLU A 76 -4.31 -22.01 24.81
C GLU A 76 -3.93 -20.67 24.17
N TYR A 77 -4.03 -20.54 22.84
CA TYR A 77 -3.77 -19.28 22.13
C TYR A 77 -4.74 -18.18 22.55
N GLU A 78 -6.04 -18.45 22.57
CA GLU A 78 -7.04 -17.46 23.00
C GLU A 78 -6.91 -17.12 24.50
N ARG A 79 -6.49 -18.08 25.35
CA ARG A 79 -6.13 -17.79 26.75
C ARG A 79 -4.96 -16.80 26.86
N LEU A 80 -3.83 -17.10 26.19
CA LEU A 80 -2.63 -16.24 26.20
C LEU A 80 -2.90 -14.85 25.59
N LYS A 81 -3.75 -14.79 24.56
CA LYS A 81 -4.22 -13.54 23.96
C LYS A 81 -5.04 -12.71 24.95
N GLY A 82 -5.95 -13.33 25.71
CA GLY A 82 -6.68 -12.68 26.80
C GLY A 82 -5.76 -12.16 27.92
N GLU A 83 -4.77 -12.94 28.33
CA GLU A 83 -3.73 -12.52 29.28
C GLU A 83 -2.93 -11.31 28.76
N MET A 84 -2.55 -11.30 27.47
CA MET A 84 -1.84 -10.20 26.83
C MET A 84 -2.67 -8.91 26.75
N GLU A 85 -3.96 -8.98 26.42
CA GLU A 85 -4.83 -7.77 26.45
C GLU A 85 -5.03 -7.28 27.89
N GLY A 86 -5.17 -8.17 28.88
CA GLY A 86 -5.22 -7.79 30.29
C GLY A 86 -3.94 -7.06 30.75
N ILE A 87 -2.76 -7.52 30.33
CA ILE A 87 -1.48 -6.85 30.61
C ILE A 87 -1.42 -5.47 29.93
N LYS A 88 -1.82 -5.35 28.66
CA LYS A 88 -1.88 -4.06 27.95
C LYS A 88 -2.79 -3.05 28.67
N MET A 89 -3.98 -3.46 29.10
CA MET A 89 -4.89 -2.62 29.86
C MET A 89 -4.28 -2.15 31.19
N ALA A 90 -3.59 -3.04 31.91
CA ALA A 90 -2.92 -2.70 33.16
C ALA A 90 -1.74 -1.73 32.96
N VAL A 91 -0.97 -1.88 31.87
CA VAL A 91 0.10 -0.94 31.50
C VAL A 91 -0.49 0.42 31.16
N ALA A 92 -1.48 0.50 30.25
CA ALA A 92 -2.11 1.76 29.86
C ALA A 92 -2.73 2.52 31.06
N TYR A 93 -3.35 1.81 32.00
CA TYR A 93 -3.84 2.41 33.24
C TYR A 93 -2.70 2.95 34.13
N SER A 94 -1.60 2.19 34.28
CA SER A 94 -0.43 2.65 35.04
C SER A 94 0.35 3.78 34.36
N GLU A 95 0.25 3.93 33.04
CA GLU A 95 0.82 5.04 32.28
C GLU A 95 -0.04 6.29 32.43
N SER A 96 -1.38 6.17 32.31
CA SER A 96 -2.31 7.27 32.59
C SER A 96 -2.12 7.83 33.99
N ASN A 97 -2.14 6.98 35.02
CA ASN A 97 -1.97 7.44 36.41
C ASN A 97 -0.60 8.11 36.63
N ARG A 98 0.47 7.68 35.95
CA ARG A 98 1.77 8.37 36.00
C ARG A 98 1.75 9.71 35.27
N GLN A 99 1.03 9.82 34.15
CA GLN A 99 0.86 11.09 33.46
C GLN A 99 0.07 12.08 34.34
N ASP A 100 -0.99 11.62 35.01
CA ASP A 100 -1.77 12.41 35.97
C ASP A 100 -0.91 12.90 37.16
N GLU A 101 -0.06 12.04 37.72
CA GLU A 101 0.93 12.39 38.75
C GLU A 101 1.96 13.43 38.25
N ILE A 102 2.49 13.26 37.04
CA ILE A 102 3.45 14.18 36.42
C ILE A 102 2.80 15.55 36.15
N GLU A 103 1.54 15.57 35.69
CA GLU A 103 0.81 16.81 35.46
C GLU A 103 0.39 17.50 36.77
N ALA A 104 0.12 16.75 37.84
CA ALA A 104 -0.05 17.31 39.17
C ALA A 104 1.24 18.00 39.68
N MET A 105 2.39 17.34 39.58
CA MET A 105 3.69 17.93 39.94
C MET A 105 4.01 19.17 39.10
N ARG A 106 3.80 19.10 37.78
CA ARG A 106 4.00 20.27 36.88
C ARG A 106 3.11 21.45 37.25
N ARG A 107 1.88 21.20 37.69
CA ARG A 107 0.95 22.24 38.15
C ARG A 107 1.45 22.89 39.43
N GLN A 108 1.84 22.10 40.43
CA GLN A 108 2.40 22.61 41.69
C GLN A 108 3.67 23.45 41.45
N CYS A 109 4.64 22.93 40.68
CA CYS A 109 5.85 23.70 40.37
C CYS A 109 5.55 25.00 39.61
N LYS A 110 4.48 25.05 38.79
CA LYS A 110 4.03 26.29 38.16
C LYS A 110 3.40 27.25 39.18
N GLU A 111 2.53 26.78 40.05
CA GLU A 111 1.91 27.59 41.11
C GLU A 111 2.96 28.17 42.07
N GLU A 112 4.03 27.41 42.38
CA GLU A 112 5.20 27.87 43.13
C GLU A 112 5.99 28.95 42.37
N ILE A 113 6.25 28.74 41.07
CA ILE A 113 6.93 29.73 40.21
C ILE A 113 6.11 31.04 40.09
N ASP A 114 4.81 30.95 39.83
CA ASP A 114 3.92 32.11 39.72
C ASP A 114 3.84 32.88 41.06
N THR A 115 3.85 32.16 42.20
CA THR A 115 3.91 32.76 43.54
C THR A 115 5.25 33.46 43.81
N LEU A 116 6.38 32.82 43.48
CA LEU A 116 7.72 33.42 43.63
C LEU A 116 7.89 34.65 42.72
N GLN A 117 7.33 34.63 41.51
CA GLN A 117 7.30 35.79 40.64
C GLN A 117 6.47 36.94 41.22
N SER A 118 5.34 36.65 41.87
CA SER A 118 4.54 37.67 42.56
C SER A 118 5.35 38.35 43.67
N LEU A 119 5.97 37.57 44.56
CA LEU A 119 6.82 38.08 45.65
C LEU A 119 8.02 38.89 45.12
N LEU A 120 8.69 38.42 44.05
CA LEU A 120 9.77 39.16 43.39
C LEU A 120 9.31 40.47 42.73
N ASN A 121 8.05 40.57 42.32
CA ASN A 121 7.47 41.79 41.78
C ASN A 121 7.08 42.76 42.91
N GLU A 122 6.54 42.27 44.03
CA GLU A 122 6.24 43.08 45.22
C GLU A 122 7.52 43.68 45.81
N VAL A 123 8.55 42.87 46.09
CA VAL A 123 9.85 43.34 46.60
C VAL A 123 10.50 44.35 45.63
N ARG A 124 10.37 44.16 44.32
CA ARG A 124 10.86 45.14 43.32
C ARG A 124 10.09 46.46 43.38
N ASN A 125 8.78 46.42 43.58
CA ASN A 125 7.94 47.61 43.68
C ASN A 125 8.19 48.37 44.99
N GLU A 126 8.39 47.66 46.11
CA GLU A 126 8.80 48.26 47.39
C GLU A 126 10.18 48.89 47.30
N ALA A 127 11.17 48.19 46.73
CA ALA A 127 12.50 48.74 46.51
C ALA A 127 12.46 49.99 45.60
N SER A 128 11.68 49.95 44.52
CA SER A 128 11.52 51.09 43.60
C SER A 128 10.80 52.28 44.24
N THR A 129 9.78 52.07 45.07
CA THR A 129 9.04 53.15 45.74
C THR A 129 9.82 53.74 46.90
N SER A 130 10.52 52.92 47.69
CA SER A 130 11.48 53.37 48.71
C SER A 130 12.60 54.23 48.09
N THR A 131 13.19 53.77 46.98
CA THR A 131 14.22 54.52 46.24
C THR A 131 13.66 55.84 45.70
N ALA A 132 12.44 55.86 45.15
CA ALA A 132 11.79 57.09 44.68
C ALA A 132 11.56 58.08 45.83
N MET A 133 11.07 57.63 47.00
CA MET A 133 10.89 58.49 48.18
C MET A 133 12.22 59.07 48.68
N GLN A 134 13.32 58.32 48.62
CA GLN A 134 14.65 58.83 48.97
C GLN A 134 15.10 59.94 47.99
N TYR A 135 14.89 59.75 46.69
CA TYR A 135 15.18 60.80 45.69
C TYR A 135 14.30 62.04 45.85
N GLU A 136 13.01 61.90 46.16
CA GLU A 136 12.13 63.05 46.46
C GLU A 136 12.60 63.80 47.72
N GLN A 137 13.03 63.09 48.77
CA GLN A 137 13.57 63.73 49.98
C GLN A 137 14.88 64.49 49.71
N GLU A 138 15.83 63.91 48.96
CA GLU A 138 17.06 64.61 48.59
C GLU A 138 16.80 65.79 47.64
N GLN A 139 15.89 65.63 46.66
CA GLN A 139 15.49 66.74 45.79
C GLN A 139 14.87 67.88 46.59
N LYS A 140 14.07 67.58 47.63
CA LYS A 140 13.52 68.58 48.54
C LYS A 140 14.61 69.26 49.37
N LYS A 141 15.53 68.51 49.98
CA LYS A 141 16.69 69.06 50.73
C LYS A 141 17.53 69.99 49.86
N LEU A 142 17.86 69.55 48.64
CA LEU A 142 18.60 70.33 47.65
C LEU A 142 17.86 71.62 47.28
N LYS A 143 16.54 71.57 47.09
CA LYS A 143 15.72 72.75 46.82
C LYS A 143 15.71 73.73 48.00
N GLU A 144 15.53 73.25 49.22
CA GLU A 144 15.63 74.06 50.45
C GLU A 144 17.04 74.65 50.65
N LEU A 145 18.09 73.99 50.14
CA LEU A 145 19.47 74.48 50.18
C LEU A 145 19.71 75.55 49.11
N CYS A 146 19.20 75.36 47.89
CA CYS A 146 19.23 76.35 46.82
C CYS A 146 18.45 77.62 47.21
N GLU A 147 17.26 77.49 47.81
CA GLU A 147 16.48 78.63 48.30
C GLU A 147 17.25 79.44 49.37
N LYS A 148 17.95 78.77 50.29
CA LYS A 148 18.85 79.43 51.27
C LYS A 148 20.01 80.15 50.58
N TYR A 149 20.70 79.52 49.62
CA TYR A 149 21.80 80.18 48.90
C TYR A 149 21.30 81.31 47.99
N GLU A 150 20.10 81.23 47.42
CA GLU A 150 19.49 82.36 46.71
C GLU A 150 19.15 83.52 47.64
N ASP A 151 18.68 83.24 48.86
CA ASP A 151 18.43 84.25 49.89
C ASP A 151 19.75 84.88 50.39
N GLU A 152 20.79 84.08 50.68
CA GLU A 152 22.13 84.58 51.01
C GLU A 152 22.74 85.44 49.89
N VAL A 153 22.64 84.99 48.63
CA VAL A 153 23.09 85.77 47.47
C VAL A 153 22.26 87.05 47.29
N ARG A 154 20.97 87.03 47.63
CA ARG A 154 20.10 88.22 47.59
C ARG A 154 20.47 89.20 48.69
N GLU A 155 20.80 88.73 49.90
CA GLU A 155 21.29 89.57 50.99
C GLU A 155 22.70 90.12 50.68
N LEU A 156 23.63 89.31 50.20
CA LEU A 156 24.97 89.75 49.79
C LEU A 156 24.90 90.78 48.66
N ARG A 157 23.99 90.63 47.69
CA ARG A 157 23.71 91.66 46.67
C ARG A 157 23.07 92.92 47.26
N SER A 158 22.22 92.79 48.27
CA SER A 158 21.64 93.94 48.98
C SER A 158 22.73 94.73 49.73
N ARG A 159 23.63 94.04 50.44
CA ARG A 159 24.79 94.65 51.10
C ARG A 159 25.74 95.29 50.09
N LEU A 160 26.07 94.59 49.00
CA LEU A 160 26.93 95.12 47.92
C LEU A 160 26.32 96.36 47.22
N ASN A 161 25.00 96.47 47.13
CA ASN A 161 24.31 97.66 46.64
C ASN A 161 24.30 98.81 47.66
N GLN A 162 24.30 98.52 48.97
CA GLN A 162 24.38 99.52 50.04
C GLN A 162 25.82 100.08 50.18
N ASP A 163 26.84 99.23 50.04
CA ASP A 163 28.25 99.63 50.02
C ASP A 163 28.72 100.15 48.64
N GLY A 164 27.84 100.11 47.62
CA GLY A 164 28.18 100.38 46.22
C GLY A 164 28.15 101.86 45.80
N GLU A 165 27.43 102.72 46.52
CA GLU A 165 27.28 104.16 46.19
C GLU A 165 28.53 104.98 46.55
N GLY A 166 29.68 104.71 45.91
CA GLY A 166 30.84 105.58 46.18
C GLY A 166 32.20 105.30 45.53
N PHE A 167 32.42 104.28 44.68
CA PHE A 167 33.79 104.02 44.18
C PHE A 167 33.97 103.67 42.69
N LEU A 168 33.13 102.83 42.08
CA LEU A 168 33.42 102.27 40.74
C LEU A 168 32.72 102.98 39.56
N SER A 169 32.72 104.31 39.57
CA SER A 169 32.31 105.14 38.43
C SER A 169 33.46 105.42 37.42
N SER A 170 34.67 104.89 37.65
CA SER A 170 35.87 105.22 36.86
C SER A 170 36.82 104.05 36.52
N VAL A 171 36.24 102.89 36.21
CA VAL A 171 36.92 101.88 35.37
C VAL A 171 35.99 101.58 34.19
N ALA A 172 36.07 102.36 33.12
CA ALA A 172 36.87 102.01 31.94
C ALA A 172 36.43 100.64 31.37
N LYS A 173 35.37 100.54 30.56
CA LYS A 173 35.04 101.31 29.33
C LYS A 173 36.06 101.11 28.20
N GLN A 174 36.49 99.87 27.98
CA GLN A 174 37.18 99.43 26.77
C GLN A 174 36.69 98.01 26.37
N LEU A 175 36.95 97.63 25.10
CA LEU A 175 36.70 96.31 24.51
C LEU A 175 35.23 95.84 24.45
N LYS A 176 34.49 96.31 23.44
CA LYS A 176 33.26 95.65 22.94
C LYS A 176 33.11 95.81 21.41
N GLN A 177 33.87 95.05 20.62
CA GLN A 177 33.53 94.62 19.25
C GLN A 177 34.68 93.81 18.62
N MET A 178 34.40 92.57 18.21
CA MET A 178 34.55 92.08 16.82
C MET A 178 34.01 90.64 16.69
N ALA A 179 33.96 90.10 15.47
CA ALA A 179 33.22 88.91 15.08
C ALA A 179 33.92 87.57 15.45
N PRO A 180 33.20 86.43 15.50
CA PRO A 180 33.76 85.15 15.92
C PRO A 180 34.66 84.50 14.85
N GLY A 181 35.77 83.90 15.28
CA GLY A 181 36.76 83.23 14.42
C GLY A 181 37.03 81.79 14.87
N SER A 182 36.76 80.84 13.98
CA SER A 182 36.90 79.39 14.14
C SER A 182 38.30 78.91 14.55
N LEU A 183 38.34 77.81 15.32
CA LEU A 183 39.01 76.52 15.03
C LEU A 183 39.27 75.76 16.36
N ALA A 184 39.30 74.43 16.49
CA ALA A 184 38.71 73.26 15.82
C ALA A 184 39.60 72.06 16.23
N GLY A 185 39.02 70.89 16.44
CA GLY A 185 39.74 69.69 16.87
C GLY A 185 38.80 68.73 17.64
N SER A 186 38.43 67.56 17.14
CA SER A 186 38.80 66.97 15.84
C SER A 186 37.63 66.17 15.26
N SER A 187 37.29 66.43 14.00
CA SER A 187 36.42 65.57 13.20
C SER A 187 36.95 65.49 11.76
N SER A 188 37.15 64.26 11.28
CA SER A 188 37.71 63.92 9.97
C SER A 188 37.39 62.45 9.69
N SER A 189 37.11 61.99 8.47
CA SER A 189 37.20 62.71 7.19
C SER A 189 36.08 62.29 6.21
N LEU A 190 35.96 63.11 5.15
CA LEU A 190 35.35 62.90 3.83
C LEU A 190 34.64 61.57 3.53
N ALA A 191 33.44 61.68 2.96
CA ALA A 191 32.87 60.63 2.13
C ALA A 191 33.49 60.67 0.73
N GLN A 192 34.24 59.63 0.34
CA GLN A 192 34.36 59.18 -1.06
C GLN A 192 34.98 57.78 -1.15
N GLU A 193 34.15 56.73 -1.23
CA GLU A 193 34.51 55.43 -1.80
C GLU A 193 33.22 54.66 -2.12
N HIS A 194 32.99 54.36 -3.40
CA HIS A 194 31.82 53.62 -3.90
C HIS A 194 32.32 52.40 -4.68
N GLU A 195 33.18 51.60 -4.05
CA GLU A 195 33.97 50.57 -4.73
C GLU A 195 34.35 49.43 -3.77
N SER A 196 33.35 48.80 -3.12
CA SER A 196 33.55 47.58 -2.31
C SER A 196 32.28 46.74 -2.11
N LEU A 197 31.37 46.70 -3.09
CA LEU A 197 30.19 45.80 -3.06
C LEU A 197 30.14 44.82 -4.25
N GLU A 198 31.20 44.77 -5.06
CA GLU A 198 31.28 43.88 -6.24
C GLU A 198 32.00 42.54 -5.94
N ASP A 199 32.83 42.48 -4.89
CA ASP A 199 33.54 41.25 -4.49
C ASP A 199 32.68 40.29 -3.66
N ASP A 200 31.83 40.78 -2.76
CA ASP A 200 30.94 39.93 -1.95
C ASP A 200 29.92 39.17 -2.83
N MET A 201 29.53 39.74 -3.97
CA MET A 201 28.69 39.03 -4.96
C MET A 201 29.45 37.95 -5.74
N ARG A 202 30.76 38.09 -5.96
CA ARG A 202 31.58 37.07 -6.65
C ARG A 202 31.76 35.82 -5.81
N LYS A 203 31.80 35.94 -4.48
CA LYS A 203 31.98 34.78 -3.59
C LYS A 203 30.74 33.87 -3.54
N ALA A 204 29.54 34.44 -3.59
CA ALA A 204 28.29 33.68 -3.62
C ALA A 204 28.07 32.90 -4.94
N GLN A 205 28.75 33.26 -6.04
CA GLN A 205 28.65 32.53 -7.32
C GLN A 205 29.54 31.28 -7.40
N ALA A 206 30.63 31.20 -6.62
CA ALA A 206 31.55 30.06 -6.67
C ALA A 206 30.94 28.77 -6.10
N ASP A 207 30.22 28.86 -4.97
CA ASP A 207 29.65 27.69 -4.29
C ASP A 207 28.45 27.08 -5.06
N ALA A 208 27.82 27.84 -5.94
CA ALA A 208 26.74 27.36 -6.83
C ALA A 208 27.25 26.45 -7.96
N GLU A 209 28.53 26.54 -8.34
CA GLU A 209 29.10 25.80 -9.47
C GLU A 209 29.66 24.44 -9.05
N ILE A 210 30.14 24.31 -7.80
CA ILE A 210 30.59 23.02 -7.23
C ILE A 210 29.42 22.03 -7.13
N LEU A 211 28.23 22.46 -6.71
CA LEU A 211 27.07 21.58 -6.55
C LEU A 211 26.52 21.03 -7.89
N LYS A 212 26.86 21.62 -9.04
CA LYS A 212 26.55 21.04 -10.36
C LYS A 212 27.44 19.85 -10.74
N SER A 213 28.61 19.70 -10.12
CA SER A 213 29.56 18.63 -10.47
C SER A 213 29.15 17.22 -10.00
N VAL A 214 28.23 17.13 -9.02
CA VAL A 214 27.84 15.85 -8.37
C VAL A 214 26.48 15.33 -8.83
N VAL A 215 25.61 16.17 -9.42
CA VAL A 215 24.25 15.77 -9.81
C VAL A 215 24.20 15.11 -11.19
N MET A 216 24.96 15.60 -12.18
CA MET A 216 24.89 15.10 -13.56
C MET A 216 25.13 13.58 -13.73
N PRO A 217 26.06 12.91 -13.00
CA PRO A 217 26.29 11.47 -13.16
C PRO A 217 25.03 10.61 -12.90
N LEU A 218 24.17 11.01 -11.96
CA LEU A 218 22.98 10.24 -11.58
C LEU A 218 21.80 10.44 -12.55
N GLU A 219 21.72 11.61 -13.21
CA GLU A 219 20.70 11.87 -14.22
C GLU A 219 21.01 11.17 -15.56
N GLU A 220 22.29 10.94 -15.86
CA GLU A 220 22.74 10.17 -17.03
C GLU A 220 22.43 8.66 -16.87
N GLU A 221 22.63 8.11 -15.67
CA GLU A 221 22.45 6.68 -15.41
C GLU A 221 20.96 6.26 -15.43
N ILE A 222 20.07 7.11 -14.89
CA ILE A 222 18.60 6.92 -14.95
C ILE A 222 18.08 7.04 -16.39
N ARG A 223 18.76 7.81 -17.26
CA ARG A 223 18.44 7.92 -18.69
C ARG A 223 18.84 6.65 -19.44
N SER A 224 20.07 6.17 -19.24
CA SER A 224 20.58 4.94 -19.87
C SER A 224 19.76 3.69 -19.51
N LEU A 225 19.36 3.53 -18.25
CA LEU A 225 18.55 2.39 -17.80
C LEU A 225 17.14 2.36 -18.39
N LYS A 226 16.56 3.52 -18.75
CA LYS A 226 15.25 3.59 -19.43
C LYS A 226 15.36 3.23 -20.93
N GLU A 227 16.48 3.57 -21.56
CA GLU A 227 16.70 3.32 -22.98
C GLU A 227 17.00 1.83 -23.25
N GLN A 228 17.82 1.19 -22.42
CA GLN A 228 18.08 -0.27 -22.50
C GLN A 228 16.80 -1.11 -22.33
N LEU A 229 15.88 -0.69 -21.46
CA LEU A 229 14.57 -1.34 -21.27
C LEU A 229 13.66 -1.20 -22.50
N HIS A 230 13.85 -0.17 -23.32
CA HIS A 230 13.10 0.04 -24.55
C HIS A 230 13.69 -0.74 -25.73
N GLU A 231 15.02 -0.89 -25.81
CA GLU A 231 15.69 -1.68 -26.86
C GLU A 231 15.47 -3.19 -26.69
N ALA A 232 15.49 -3.69 -25.44
CA ALA A 232 15.26 -5.10 -25.11
C ALA A 232 13.87 -5.61 -25.56
N ARG A 233 12.91 -4.71 -25.83
CA ARG A 233 11.57 -5.04 -26.32
C ARG A 233 11.45 -5.01 -27.86
N GLY A 234 12.46 -4.49 -28.57
CA GLY A 234 12.46 -4.38 -30.03
C GLY A 234 13.10 -5.56 -30.77
N ARG A 235 14.11 -6.20 -30.18
CA ARG A 235 14.93 -7.24 -30.84
C ARG A 235 14.35 -8.66 -30.65
N GLY A 236 13.19 -8.92 -31.27
CA GLY A 236 12.48 -10.19 -31.13
C GLY A 236 11.58 -10.64 -32.29
N LYS A 237 11.66 -9.98 -33.46
CA LYS A 237 10.89 -10.33 -34.67
C LYS A 237 11.69 -10.11 -35.96
N ASP A 238 12.72 -10.93 -36.17
CA ASP A 238 13.27 -11.21 -37.50
C ASP A 238 13.86 -12.63 -37.46
N GLY A 239 13.19 -13.58 -38.11
CA GLY A 239 13.49 -15.01 -37.90
C GLY A 239 12.55 -15.99 -38.59
N GLN A 240 12.84 -16.24 -39.87
CA GLN A 240 12.59 -17.51 -40.57
C GLN A 240 11.14 -17.92 -40.91
N GLU A 241 10.73 -17.59 -42.13
CA GLU A 241 9.74 -18.38 -42.86
C GLU A 241 10.27 -19.80 -43.13
N SER A 242 9.42 -20.84 -43.00
CA SER A 242 9.61 -22.12 -43.71
C SER A 242 8.33 -22.96 -43.86
N HIS A 243 7.43 -22.49 -44.72
CA HIS A 243 6.91 -23.29 -45.85
C HIS A 243 6.37 -24.74 -45.60
N VAL A 244 5.09 -24.89 -45.24
CA VAL A 244 4.23 -26.02 -45.70
C VAL A 244 2.82 -25.50 -46.01
N THR A 245 2.23 -25.93 -47.13
CA THR A 245 0.88 -25.55 -47.58
C THR A 245 -0.22 -26.46 -47.00
N PRO A 246 -1.44 -25.94 -46.72
CA PRO A 246 -2.57 -26.75 -46.25
C PRO A 246 -3.25 -27.50 -47.41
N GLY A 247 -3.62 -28.76 -47.18
CA GLY A 247 -4.27 -29.62 -48.17
C GLY A 247 -5.46 -30.41 -47.60
N ASN A 248 -6.54 -30.46 -48.38
CA ASN A 248 -7.76 -31.27 -48.23
C ASN A 248 -8.54 -31.27 -46.91
N LYS A 249 -9.73 -30.65 -47.02
CA LYS A 249 -11.04 -31.15 -46.59
C LYS A 249 -11.07 -32.66 -46.25
N HIS A 250 -11.73 -33.01 -45.14
CA HIS A 250 -12.53 -34.24 -45.07
C HIS A 250 -13.83 -33.99 -44.30
N SER A 251 -14.91 -34.66 -44.72
CA SER A 251 -16.25 -34.51 -44.18
C SER A 251 -16.41 -35.21 -42.83
N THR A 252 -17.30 -34.68 -41.98
CA THR A 252 -17.92 -35.46 -40.90
C THR A 252 -18.72 -36.63 -41.49
N PRO A 253 -18.67 -37.85 -40.92
CA PRO A 253 -19.48 -38.96 -41.40
C PRO A 253 -20.97 -38.74 -41.12
N ASP A 254 -21.83 -39.03 -42.11
CA ASP A 254 -23.28 -39.05 -41.92
C ASP A 254 -23.70 -40.19 -40.97
N THR A 255 -24.64 -39.89 -40.06
CA THR A 255 -25.26 -40.91 -39.20
C THR A 255 -26.35 -41.63 -40.00
N GLN A 256 -25.98 -42.74 -40.64
CA GLN A 256 -26.93 -43.51 -41.46
C GLN A 256 -28.03 -44.17 -40.61
N SER A 257 -29.24 -44.21 -41.18
CA SER A 257 -30.47 -44.61 -40.50
C SER A 257 -30.60 -46.13 -40.33
N LEU A 258 -31.27 -46.55 -39.26
CA LEU A 258 -31.69 -47.94 -38.98
C LEU A 258 -32.83 -48.38 -39.92
N SER A 259 -32.54 -48.56 -41.22
CA SER A 259 -33.55 -48.93 -42.22
C SER A 259 -33.11 -49.92 -43.31
N GLU A 260 -31.92 -50.51 -43.23
CA GLU A 260 -31.43 -51.53 -44.18
C GLU A 260 -30.91 -52.79 -43.46
N MET A 261 -31.82 -53.59 -42.89
CA MET A 261 -31.50 -54.88 -42.26
C MET A 261 -32.52 -55.98 -42.62
N ASP A 262 -32.73 -56.25 -43.91
CA ASP A 262 -33.55 -57.40 -44.33
C ASP A 262 -33.12 -58.11 -45.63
N GLN A 263 -31.84 -57.97 -46.03
CA GLN A 263 -31.28 -58.65 -47.21
C GLN A 263 -29.92 -59.32 -46.96
N SER A 264 -29.83 -60.14 -45.91
CA SER A 264 -28.79 -61.17 -45.77
C SER A 264 -29.44 -62.51 -45.39
N ARG A 265 -28.87 -63.63 -45.86
CA ARG A 265 -29.49 -64.97 -45.80
C ARG A 265 -28.89 -65.91 -44.75
N ASP A 266 -28.05 -65.41 -43.85
CA ASP A 266 -27.42 -66.19 -42.77
C ASP A 266 -27.76 -65.58 -41.38
N PRO A 267 -28.34 -66.34 -40.44
CA PRO A 267 -28.62 -65.85 -39.09
C PRO A 267 -27.37 -65.67 -38.22
N GLU A 268 -26.25 -66.38 -38.47
CA GLU A 268 -25.08 -66.32 -37.59
C GLU A 268 -24.30 -64.99 -37.71
N GLU A 269 -24.15 -64.45 -38.91
CA GLU A 269 -23.52 -63.13 -39.09
C GLU A 269 -24.36 -62.04 -38.43
N ARG A 270 -25.69 -62.10 -38.61
CA ARG A 270 -26.67 -61.17 -38.01
C ARG A 270 -26.59 -61.18 -36.47
N ILE A 271 -26.34 -62.34 -35.86
CA ILE A 271 -26.09 -62.47 -34.40
C ILE A 271 -24.72 -61.89 -34.01
N LYS A 272 -23.65 -62.17 -34.77
CA LYS A 272 -22.30 -61.62 -34.49
C LYS A 272 -22.27 -60.10 -34.56
N GLU A 273 -22.98 -59.50 -35.50
CA GLU A 273 -23.07 -58.05 -35.67
C GLU A 273 -23.90 -57.38 -34.56
N LEU A 274 -25.05 -57.95 -34.19
CA LEU A 274 -25.83 -57.50 -33.03
C LEU A 274 -25.03 -57.61 -31.72
N LEU A 275 -24.22 -58.66 -31.53
CA LEU A 275 -23.33 -58.79 -30.38
C LEU A 275 -22.20 -57.74 -30.38
N LYS A 276 -21.76 -57.27 -31.55
CA LYS A 276 -20.77 -56.19 -31.69
C LYS A 276 -21.39 -54.83 -31.32
N TYR A 277 -22.60 -54.54 -31.80
CA TYR A 277 -23.38 -53.37 -31.39
C TYR A 277 -23.66 -53.36 -29.88
N LEU A 278 -24.12 -54.49 -29.32
CA LEU A 278 -24.39 -54.62 -27.88
C LEU A 278 -23.13 -54.43 -27.01
N LYS A 279 -21.93 -54.76 -27.53
CA LYS A 279 -20.66 -54.45 -26.85
C LYS A 279 -20.32 -52.96 -26.90
N ALA A 280 -20.52 -52.31 -28.05
CA ALA A 280 -20.32 -50.86 -28.17
C ALA A 280 -21.29 -50.06 -27.30
N GLU A 281 -22.56 -50.45 -27.27
CA GLU A 281 -23.60 -49.87 -26.40
C GLU A 281 -23.29 -50.06 -24.91
N LYS A 282 -22.76 -51.22 -24.51
CA LYS A 282 -22.31 -51.45 -23.13
C LYS A 282 -21.07 -50.64 -22.75
N ALA A 283 -20.19 -50.34 -23.71
CA ALA A 283 -19.06 -49.44 -23.48
C ALA A 283 -19.54 -48.00 -23.31
N SER A 284 -20.28 -47.44 -24.27
CA SER A 284 -20.78 -46.07 -24.20
C SER A 284 -21.72 -45.83 -23.02
N ARG A 285 -22.49 -46.84 -22.61
CA ARG A 285 -23.27 -46.81 -21.37
C ARG A 285 -22.40 -46.72 -20.12
N LYS A 286 -21.30 -47.47 -20.04
CA LYS A 286 -20.35 -47.39 -18.92
C LYS A 286 -19.65 -46.03 -18.87
N ASP A 287 -19.32 -45.47 -20.03
CA ASP A 287 -18.74 -44.13 -20.13
C ASP A 287 -19.77 -43.05 -19.70
N LEU A 288 -21.04 -43.20 -20.08
CA LEU A 288 -22.15 -42.36 -19.58
C LEU A 288 -22.33 -42.49 -18.05
N GLU A 289 -22.29 -43.71 -17.50
CA GLU A 289 -22.37 -43.95 -16.05
C GLU A 289 -21.16 -43.29 -15.32
N MET A 290 -19.97 -43.28 -15.93
CA MET A 290 -18.80 -42.55 -15.43
C MET A 290 -18.96 -41.02 -15.54
N TYR A 291 -19.48 -40.49 -16.65
CA TYR A 291 -19.76 -39.06 -16.80
C TYR A 291 -20.81 -38.58 -15.78
N VAL A 292 -21.87 -39.36 -15.54
CA VAL A 292 -22.88 -39.07 -14.51
C VAL A 292 -22.27 -39.10 -13.11
N ALA A 293 -21.36 -40.03 -12.82
CA ALA A 293 -20.64 -40.05 -11.55
C ALA A 293 -19.78 -38.79 -11.36
N VAL A 294 -18.99 -38.39 -12.37
CA VAL A 294 -18.17 -37.15 -12.33
C VAL A 294 -19.04 -35.90 -12.16
N LEU A 295 -20.14 -35.79 -12.91
CA LEU A 295 -21.08 -34.67 -12.79
C LEU A 295 -21.77 -34.64 -11.42
N SER A 296 -22.08 -35.79 -10.83
CA SER A 296 -22.62 -35.86 -9.46
C SER A 296 -21.57 -35.49 -8.41
N THR A 297 -20.29 -35.84 -8.60
CA THR A 297 -19.21 -35.40 -7.71
C THR A 297 -19.01 -33.88 -7.81
N GLN A 298 -18.98 -33.32 -9.03
CA GLN A 298 -18.91 -31.88 -9.24
C GLN A 298 -20.11 -31.14 -8.63
N LYS A 299 -21.33 -31.67 -8.77
CA LYS A 299 -22.53 -31.13 -8.12
C LYS A 299 -22.37 -31.05 -6.61
N ASN A 300 -21.92 -32.14 -5.97
CA ASN A 300 -21.75 -32.18 -4.52
C ASN A 300 -20.69 -31.16 -4.05
N VAL A 301 -19.55 -31.05 -4.77
CA VAL A 301 -18.52 -30.04 -4.47
C VAL A 301 -19.08 -28.62 -4.58
N PHE A 302 -19.87 -28.31 -5.60
CA PHE A 302 -20.50 -26.99 -5.72
C PHE A 302 -21.59 -26.72 -4.67
N GLU A 303 -22.27 -27.75 -4.17
CA GLU A 303 -23.21 -27.62 -3.04
C GLU A 303 -22.46 -27.39 -1.71
N GLU A 304 -21.36 -28.10 -1.46
CA GLU A 304 -20.47 -27.87 -0.31
C GLU A 304 -19.81 -26.48 -0.34
N GLU A 305 -19.33 -26.02 -1.50
CA GLU A 305 -18.80 -24.66 -1.69
C GLU A 305 -19.87 -23.59 -1.48
N ALA A 306 -21.11 -23.84 -1.93
CA ALA A 306 -22.22 -22.90 -1.77
C ALA A 306 -22.69 -22.79 -0.30
N ASP A 307 -22.81 -23.91 0.42
CA ASP A 307 -23.15 -23.89 1.85
C ASP A 307 -22.01 -23.30 2.69
N LYS A 308 -20.75 -23.50 2.30
CA LYS A 308 -19.62 -22.79 2.91
C LYS A 308 -19.69 -21.28 2.67
N LEU A 309 -19.84 -20.83 1.42
CA LEU A 309 -19.97 -19.41 1.07
C LEU A 309 -21.13 -18.73 1.82
N LYS A 310 -22.23 -19.45 2.00
CA LYS A 310 -23.40 -19.00 2.76
C LYS A 310 -23.08 -18.85 4.25
N LYS A 311 -22.37 -19.81 4.85
CA LYS A 311 -21.92 -19.72 6.24
C LYS A 311 -20.91 -18.56 6.43
N ASP A 312 -19.95 -18.44 5.54
CA ASP A 312 -18.96 -17.35 5.56
C ASP A 312 -19.67 -15.97 5.46
N LEU A 313 -20.75 -15.88 4.67
CA LEU A 313 -21.62 -14.69 4.59
C LEU A 313 -22.42 -14.43 5.88
N ASP A 314 -22.99 -15.47 6.51
CA ASP A 314 -23.70 -15.35 7.79
C ASP A 314 -22.75 -14.91 8.93
N ASP A 315 -21.52 -15.43 8.96
CA ASP A 315 -20.47 -15.03 9.90
C ASP A 315 -20.04 -13.56 9.68
N VAL A 316 -19.89 -13.11 8.43
CA VAL A 316 -19.62 -11.69 8.10
C VAL A 316 -20.79 -10.78 8.48
N CYS A 317 -22.04 -11.21 8.25
CA CYS A 317 -23.23 -10.46 8.66
C CYS A 317 -23.27 -10.27 10.20
N ARG A 318 -22.92 -11.31 10.98
CA ARG A 318 -22.83 -11.19 12.44
C ARG A 318 -21.77 -10.16 12.86
N ILE A 319 -20.58 -10.21 12.27
CA ILE A 319 -19.48 -9.29 12.60
C ILE A 319 -19.90 -7.83 12.30
N LEU A 320 -20.54 -7.57 11.15
CA LEU A 320 -21.05 -6.24 10.81
C LEU A 320 -22.13 -5.75 11.79
N GLU A 321 -22.99 -6.64 12.32
CA GLU A 321 -23.92 -6.25 13.38
C GLU A 321 -23.24 -5.97 14.72
N GLU A 322 -22.16 -6.68 15.07
CA GLU A 322 -21.38 -6.47 16.29
C GLU A 322 -20.59 -5.16 16.21
N GLU A 323 -19.93 -4.86 15.09
CA GLU A 323 -19.31 -3.56 14.81
C GLU A 323 -20.33 -2.42 14.86
N LYS A 324 -21.52 -2.60 14.25
CA LYS A 324 -22.60 -1.61 14.31
C LYS A 324 -23.07 -1.32 15.74
N LYS A 325 -23.23 -2.37 16.57
CA LYS A 325 -23.59 -2.23 18.00
C LYS A 325 -22.48 -1.49 18.77
N SER A 326 -21.21 -1.80 18.50
CA SER A 326 -20.05 -1.10 19.07
C SER A 326 -20.03 0.39 18.70
N HIS A 327 -20.23 0.70 17.41
CA HIS A 327 -20.26 2.08 16.91
C HIS A 327 -21.44 2.89 17.48
N GLU A 328 -22.62 2.28 17.66
CA GLU A 328 -23.76 2.92 18.32
C GLU A 328 -23.46 3.22 19.81
N GLY A 329 -22.79 2.29 20.51
CA GLY A 329 -22.33 2.48 21.90
C GLY A 329 -21.25 3.57 22.04
N LEU A 330 -20.28 3.60 21.13
CA LEU A 330 -19.26 4.67 21.08
C LEU A 330 -19.90 6.04 20.81
N ARG A 331 -20.87 6.10 19.89
CA ARG A 331 -21.64 7.31 19.59
C ARG A 331 -22.42 7.81 20.81
N GLN A 332 -23.08 6.92 21.54
CA GLN A 332 -23.78 7.29 22.79
C GLN A 332 -22.80 7.81 23.84
N THR A 333 -21.65 7.16 24.02
CA THR A 333 -20.60 7.58 24.96
C THR A 333 -20.04 8.96 24.58
N TRP A 334 -19.77 9.21 23.30
CA TRP A 334 -19.29 10.50 22.81
C TRP A 334 -20.34 11.61 22.97
N GLN A 335 -21.62 11.28 22.75
CA GLN A 335 -22.71 12.23 22.97
C GLN A 335 -22.90 12.56 24.46
N MET A 336 -22.80 11.58 25.37
CA MET A 336 -22.79 11.82 26.81
C MET A 336 -21.61 12.70 27.25
N ALA A 337 -20.42 12.47 26.71
CA ALA A 337 -19.23 13.30 26.98
C ALA A 337 -19.40 14.73 26.48
N ASN A 338 -20.01 14.92 25.30
CA ASN A 338 -20.34 16.24 24.75
C ASN A 338 -21.42 16.95 25.59
N ASP A 339 -22.48 16.26 25.99
CA ASP A 339 -23.52 16.81 26.88
C ASP A 339 -22.95 17.21 28.25
N GLN A 340 -22.01 16.42 28.80
CA GLN A 340 -21.29 16.72 30.04
C GLN A 340 -20.34 17.92 29.87
N PHE A 341 -19.62 18.02 28.75
CA PHE A 341 -18.79 19.19 28.43
C PHE A 341 -19.63 20.46 28.31
N LEU A 342 -20.76 20.40 27.60
CA LEU A 342 -21.69 21.51 27.46
C LEU A 342 -22.34 21.90 28.80
N GLU A 343 -22.63 20.94 29.69
CA GLU A 343 -23.11 21.25 31.04
C GLU A 343 -22.02 21.89 31.91
N SER A 344 -20.78 21.38 31.86
CA SER A 344 -19.63 22.01 32.53
C SER A 344 -19.41 23.44 32.04
N GLN A 345 -19.56 23.69 30.74
CA GLN A 345 -19.46 25.04 30.16
C GLN A 345 -20.65 25.92 30.60
N ARG A 346 -21.88 25.39 30.70
CA ARG A 346 -23.05 26.10 31.24
C ARG A 346 -22.84 26.50 32.70
N LEU A 347 -22.34 25.60 33.53
CA LEU A 347 -22.01 25.85 34.95
C LEU A 347 -20.91 26.91 35.07
N MET A 348 -19.80 26.79 34.32
CA MET A 348 -18.74 27.80 34.28
C MET A 348 -19.25 29.19 33.87
N MET A 349 -20.13 29.27 32.85
CA MET A 349 -20.76 30.53 32.46
C MET A 349 -21.72 31.08 33.54
N MET A 350 -22.37 30.22 34.33
CA MET A 350 -23.23 30.63 35.43
C MET A 350 -22.40 31.19 36.61
N ASP A 351 -21.30 30.53 36.97
CA ASP A 351 -20.40 31.01 38.03
C ASP A 351 -19.62 32.27 37.63
N LEU A 352 -19.23 32.40 36.35
CA LEU A 352 -18.70 33.67 35.81
C LEU A 352 -19.71 34.81 35.98
N ARG A 353 -20.98 34.61 35.58
CA ARG A 353 -22.05 35.62 35.79
C ARG A 353 -22.31 35.89 37.26
N ARG A 354 -22.20 34.88 38.12
CA ARG A 354 -22.34 35.02 39.57
C ARG A 354 -21.21 35.87 40.15
N MET A 355 -19.96 35.67 39.73
CA MET A 355 -18.84 36.54 40.10
C MET A 355 -19.03 37.96 39.57
N GLU A 356 -19.42 38.12 38.29
CA GLU A 356 -19.74 39.43 37.70
C GLU A 356 -20.83 40.18 38.49
N SER A 357 -21.80 39.48 39.08
CA SER A 357 -22.87 40.08 39.90
C SER A 357 -22.43 40.62 41.27
N VAL A 358 -21.24 40.25 41.76
CA VAL A 358 -20.68 40.72 43.05
C VAL A 358 -19.71 41.90 42.84
N LEU A 359 -19.28 42.16 41.60
CA LEU A 359 -18.39 43.27 41.27
C LEU A 359 -19.08 44.63 41.36
N THR A 360 -18.32 45.64 41.76
CA THR A 360 -18.80 47.04 41.73
C THR A 360 -18.98 47.55 40.30
N VAL A 361 -19.84 48.55 40.12
CA VAL A 361 -20.13 49.16 38.79
C VAL A 361 -18.86 49.66 38.09
N GLU A 362 -17.88 50.17 38.84
CA GLU A 362 -16.60 50.62 38.26
C GLU A 362 -15.69 49.44 37.86
N GLN A 363 -15.66 48.35 38.63
CA GLN A 363 -14.95 47.12 38.22
C GLN A 363 -15.60 46.49 36.98
N GLN A 364 -16.94 46.46 36.91
CA GLN A 364 -17.68 46.02 35.72
C GLN A 364 -17.37 46.90 34.50
N ARG A 365 -17.28 48.24 34.69
CA ARG A 365 -16.89 49.19 33.63
C ARG A 365 -15.48 48.91 33.12
N GLN A 366 -14.51 48.69 34.02
CA GLN A 366 -13.12 48.39 33.66
C GLN A 366 -13.00 47.04 32.92
N ILE A 367 -13.77 46.02 33.33
CA ILE A 367 -13.80 44.72 32.66
C ILE A 367 -14.42 44.80 31.26
N GLU A 368 -15.51 45.54 31.05
CA GLU A 368 -16.03 45.72 29.68
C GLU A 368 -15.10 46.60 28.83
N GLU A 369 -14.37 47.55 29.43
CA GLU A 369 -13.32 48.31 28.72
C GLU A 369 -12.13 47.43 28.30
N LEU A 370 -11.79 46.40 29.09
CA LEU A 370 -10.82 45.36 28.72
C LEU A 370 -11.36 44.43 27.64
N LYS A 371 -12.57 43.86 27.81
CA LYS A 371 -13.25 43.05 26.77
C LYS A 371 -13.36 43.79 25.43
N MET A 372 -13.57 45.11 25.45
CA MET A 372 -13.59 45.97 24.26
C MET A 372 -12.20 46.25 23.66
N LYS A 373 -11.12 46.18 24.44
CA LYS A 373 -9.74 46.19 23.93
C LYS A 373 -9.37 44.83 23.33
N ASP A 374 -9.84 43.73 23.90
CA ASP A 374 -9.58 42.37 23.42
C ASP A 374 -10.28 42.09 22.09
N ARG A 375 -11.59 42.39 21.98
CA ARG A 375 -12.32 42.33 20.70
C ARG A 375 -11.67 43.19 19.60
N LYS A 376 -10.98 44.28 19.96
CA LYS A 376 -10.21 45.11 19.01
C LYS A 376 -8.89 44.47 18.61
N ARG A 377 -8.19 43.79 19.53
CA ARG A 377 -7.00 42.98 19.23
C ARG A 377 -7.34 41.84 18.28
N GLU A 378 -8.34 41.03 18.61
CA GLU A 378 -8.84 39.93 17.76
C GLU A 378 -9.23 40.41 16.35
N ALA A 379 -9.96 41.52 16.25
CA ALA A 379 -10.35 42.11 14.97
C ALA A 379 -9.17 42.70 14.18
N GLN A 380 -8.09 43.11 14.85
CA GLN A 380 -6.86 43.58 14.22
C GLN A 380 -5.99 42.41 13.75
N GLU A 381 -5.80 41.39 14.57
CA GLU A 381 -5.11 40.14 14.22
C GLU A 381 -5.78 39.43 13.04
N LYS A 382 -7.12 39.35 13.05
CA LYS A 382 -7.87 38.82 11.90
C LYS A 382 -7.60 39.62 10.63
N ARG A 383 -7.62 40.96 10.69
CA ARG A 383 -7.29 41.82 9.54
C ARG A 383 -5.86 41.64 9.04
N VAL A 384 -4.89 41.43 9.94
CA VAL A 384 -3.51 41.09 9.54
C VAL A 384 -3.52 39.76 8.79
N LYS A 385 -4.16 38.71 9.34
CA LYS A 385 -4.25 37.40 8.68
C LYS A 385 -4.95 37.46 7.31
N ASP A 386 -6.07 38.18 7.21
CA ASP A 386 -6.80 38.40 5.95
C ASP A 386 -5.88 39.08 4.90
N LEU A 387 -5.05 40.05 5.31
CA LEU A 387 -4.07 40.72 4.45
C LEU A 387 -2.89 39.83 4.07
N GLU A 388 -2.41 38.96 4.97
CA GLU A 388 -1.35 37.99 4.67
C GLU A 388 -1.84 36.90 3.72
N GLU A 389 -3.07 36.40 3.86
CA GLU A 389 -3.67 35.50 2.88
C GLU A 389 -3.82 36.16 1.51
N MET A 390 -4.21 37.44 1.45
CA MET A 390 -4.28 38.21 0.21
C MET A 390 -2.90 38.37 -0.44
N ARG A 391 -1.85 38.71 0.34
CA ARG A 391 -0.45 38.79 -0.12
C ARG A 391 0.01 37.46 -0.68
N ASN A 392 -0.20 36.37 0.05
CA ASN A 392 0.23 35.03 -0.36
C ASN A 392 -0.52 34.54 -1.61
N LYS A 393 -1.81 34.86 -1.76
CA LYS A 393 -2.59 34.59 -2.98
C LYS A 393 -2.04 35.38 -4.19
N GLN A 394 -1.76 36.67 -4.04
CA GLN A 394 -1.12 37.47 -5.11
C GLN A 394 0.27 36.94 -5.47
N GLN A 395 1.06 36.49 -4.48
CA GLN A 395 2.39 35.94 -4.75
C GLN A 395 2.31 34.62 -5.53
N GLN A 396 1.44 33.68 -5.15
CA GLN A 396 1.18 32.47 -5.93
C GLN A 396 0.64 32.75 -7.34
N GLU A 397 -0.14 33.82 -7.51
CA GLU A 397 -0.68 34.22 -8.81
C GLU A 397 0.40 34.84 -9.70
N GLN A 398 1.32 35.64 -9.14
CA GLN A 398 2.52 36.10 -9.83
C GLN A 398 3.48 34.94 -10.18
N GLU A 399 3.63 33.95 -9.30
CA GLU A 399 4.44 32.76 -9.56
C GLU A 399 3.82 31.87 -10.65
N ARG A 400 2.49 31.67 -10.64
CA ARG A 400 1.77 31.06 -11.76
C ARG A 400 1.96 31.84 -13.06
N HIS A 401 1.84 33.17 -13.06
CA HIS A 401 2.08 33.99 -14.25
C HIS A 401 3.54 33.94 -14.75
N LYS A 402 4.54 33.83 -13.86
CA LYS A 402 5.94 33.59 -14.23
C LYS A 402 6.13 32.20 -14.87
N LEU A 403 5.53 31.17 -14.28
CA LEU A 403 5.58 29.81 -14.83
C LEU A 403 4.89 29.73 -16.20
N ASP A 404 3.73 30.36 -16.34
CA ASP A 404 3.03 30.50 -17.62
C ASP A 404 3.85 31.25 -18.67
N ALA A 405 4.59 32.29 -18.27
CA ALA A 405 5.47 33.04 -19.16
C ALA A 405 6.69 32.22 -19.58
N LEU A 406 7.29 31.45 -18.65
CA LEU A 406 8.37 30.50 -18.94
C LEU A 406 7.88 29.41 -19.90
N ASN A 407 6.76 28.74 -19.62
CA ASN A 407 6.16 27.74 -20.50
C ASN A 407 5.83 28.30 -21.90
N LYS A 408 5.42 29.58 -21.98
CA LYS A 408 5.17 30.27 -23.27
C LYS A 408 6.47 30.63 -24.00
N MET A 409 7.54 30.97 -23.29
CA MET A 409 8.88 31.14 -23.88
C MET A 409 9.46 29.80 -24.34
N GLU A 410 9.26 28.72 -23.58
CA GLU A 410 9.70 27.37 -23.91
C GLU A 410 8.96 26.85 -25.15
N GLN A 411 7.63 26.94 -25.20
CA GLN A 411 6.85 26.64 -26.42
C GLN A 411 7.15 27.56 -27.60
N ALA A 412 7.65 28.78 -27.38
CA ALA A 412 8.15 29.64 -28.46
C ALA A 412 9.54 29.19 -28.94
N SER A 413 10.40 28.73 -28.04
CA SER A 413 11.71 28.14 -28.34
C SER A 413 11.57 26.81 -29.09
N GLU A 414 10.67 25.92 -28.66
CA GLU A 414 10.31 24.70 -29.38
C GLU A 414 9.78 25.00 -30.79
N LYS A 415 8.96 26.04 -30.95
CA LYS A 415 8.45 26.46 -32.27
C LYS A 415 9.54 27.08 -33.15
N LEU A 416 10.51 27.79 -32.58
CA LEU A 416 11.68 28.27 -33.31
C LEU A 416 12.57 27.10 -33.75
N GLN A 417 12.88 26.16 -32.85
CA GLN A 417 13.62 24.95 -33.19
C GLN A 417 12.88 24.05 -34.19
N ALA A 418 11.54 23.99 -34.14
CA ALA A 418 10.75 23.27 -35.13
C ALA A 418 10.80 23.93 -36.52
N VAL A 419 10.98 25.25 -36.61
CA VAL A 419 11.22 25.97 -37.88
C VAL A 419 12.65 25.75 -38.36
N GLU A 420 13.66 25.90 -37.51
CA GLU A 420 15.08 25.69 -37.87
C GLU A 420 15.36 24.25 -38.36
N ASN A 421 14.75 23.25 -37.71
CA ASN A 421 14.84 21.85 -38.15
C ASN A 421 14.09 21.57 -39.46
N HIS A 422 13.12 22.40 -39.85
CA HIS A 422 12.37 22.22 -41.09
C HIS A 422 13.05 22.85 -42.32
N ASP A 423 13.90 23.87 -42.12
CA ASP A 423 14.71 24.46 -43.19
C ASP A 423 15.94 23.60 -43.55
N PHE A 424 16.57 22.93 -42.55
CA PHE A 424 17.76 22.09 -42.79
C PHE A 424 17.51 20.90 -43.73
N SER A 425 16.25 20.48 -43.92
CA SER A 425 15.88 19.35 -44.78
C SER A 425 15.71 19.72 -46.27
N ASN A 426 15.51 21.02 -46.60
CA ASN A 426 15.14 21.44 -47.96
C ASN A 426 16.29 22.05 -48.79
N VAL A 427 17.38 22.49 -48.16
CA VAL A 427 18.50 23.19 -48.84
C VAL A 427 19.31 22.31 -49.82
N LEU A 428 19.05 20.99 -49.86
CA LEU A 428 19.69 20.05 -50.78
C LEU A 428 18.88 19.72 -52.06
N LYS A 429 17.80 20.47 -52.37
CA LYS A 429 17.10 20.36 -53.66
C LYS A 429 16.77 21.71 -54.32
N VAL A 430 17.22 21.83 -55.57
CA VAL A 430 16.82 22.84 -56.57
C VAL A 430 17.18 24.29 -56.23
N GLN A 431 18.45 24.59 -56.47
CA GLN A 431 18.90 25.91 -56.89
C GLN A 431 18.18 26.33 -58.19
N ASN A 432 17.16 27.18 -58.13
CA ASN A 432 16.76 28.04 -59.26
C ASN A 432 15.92 29.26 -58.82
N GLU A 433 16.20 30.40 -59.47
CA GLU A 433 15.30 31.54 -59.79
C GLU A 433 14.22 31.96 -58.74
N ALA A 434 14.40 32.98 -57.88
CA ALA A 434 14.68 34.42 -58.09
C ALA A 434 13.43 35.33 -58.22
N LEU A 435 13.53 36.55 -57.63
CA LEU A 435 12.59 37.69 -57.70
C LEU A 435 11.24 37.50 -56.96
N SER A 436 10.67 38.50 -56.26
CA SER A 436 11.17 39.81 -55.82
C SER A 436 10.25 40.44 -54.75
N GLN A 437 10.84 41.22 -53.83
CA GLN A 437 10.35 42.49 -53.22
C GLN A 437 8.82 42.73 -53.06
N GLY A 438 8.28 43.13 -51.90
CA GLY A 438 8.86 43.40 -50.58
C GLY A 438 8.12 44.50 -49.78
N SER A 439 8.61 44.77 -48.57
CA SER A 439 8.56 46.06 -47.86
C SER A 439 7.29 46.56 -47.12
N ASN A 440 7.55 47.13 -45.93
CA ASN A 440 6.87 48.25 -45.27
C ASN A 440 5.47 48.07 -44.61
N SER A 441 5.50 47.59 -43.36
CA SER A 441 5.25 48.40 -42.13
C SER A 441 4.09 49.44 -42.04
N SER A 442 3.47 49.43 -40.84
CA SER A 442 3.09 50.61 -40.01
C SER A 442 1.64 51.12 -39.93
N ILE A 443 1.11 51.04 -38.69
CA ILE A 443 0.53 52.16 -37.89
C ILE A 443 -0.95 52.57 -38.09
N ASN A 444 -1.71 52.45 -36.98
CA ASN A 444 -2.92 53.22 -36.58
C ASN A 444 -4.22 53.13 -37.42
N LEU A 445 -5.37 53.66 -36.96
CA LEU A 445 -6.08 53.61 -35.65
C LEU A 445 -7.48 54.26 -35.85
N LEU A 446 -8.49 53.83 -35.08
CA LEU A 446 -9.80 54.49 -34.83
C LEU A 446 -10.86 54.62 -35.97
N THR A 447 -12.00 53.96 -35.69
CA THR A 447 -13.40 54.47 -35.72
C THR A 447 -14.12 54.93 -37.01
N ALA A 448 -15.23 54.18 -37.25
CA ALA A 448 -16.62 54.65 -37.38
C ALA A 448 -17.18 55.15 -38.74
N ASP A 449 -18.34 54.55 -39.06
CA ASP A 449 -19.51 55.02 -39.81
C ASP A 449 -19.37 56.07 -40.92
N ASP A 450 -19.89 55.71 -42.10
CA ASP A 450 -21.12 56.38 -42.52
C ASP A 450 -22.11 55.45 -43.27
N THR A 451 -23.36 55.87 -43.19
CA THR A 451 -24.63 55.45 -43.78
C THR A 451 -24.64 55.48 -45.33
N GLN A 452 -25.68 55.11 -46.10
CA GLN A 452 -27.09 54.69 -45.89
C GLN A 452 -27.44 53.70 -47.07
N ILE A 453 -28.63 53.45 -47.67
CA ILE A 453 -29.99 54.01 -47.61
C ILE A 453 -31.06 52.96 -48.04
N LYS A 454 -32.23 52.97 -47.38
CA LYS A 454 -33.66 52.78 -47.83
C LYS A 454 -33.97 51.81 -49.01
N LYS A 455 -35.08 51.04 -49.08
CA LYS A 455 -36.44 51.02 -48.47
C LYS A 455 -37.04 49.61 -48.78
N SER A 456 -38.15 49.07 -48.23
CA SER A 456 -39.20 49.55 -47.30
C SER A 456 -40.07 48.39 -46.76
N THR A 457 -40.37 48.38 -45.46
CA THR A 457 -41.68 48.13 -44.74
C THR A 457 -42.74 47.14 -45.32
N SER A 458 -43.53 46.37 -44.55
CA SER A 458 -44.01 46.56 -43.15
C SER A 458 -44.56 45.28 -42.46
N ASN A 459 -44.35 45.19 -41.13
CA ASN A 459 -45.23 44.75 -40.01
C ASN A 459 -46.20 43.53 -40.13
N ASP A 460 -45.99 42.52 -39.26
CA ASP A 460 -46.87 41.97 -38.19
C ASP A 460 -48.39 41.66 -38.41
N PRO A 461 -49.00 40.71 -37.64
CA PRO A 461 -48.47 39.45 -37.06
C PRO A 461 -49.48 38.24 -37.00
N LEU A 462 -49.03 37.12 -36.39
CA LEU A 462 -49.79 36.00 -35.74
C LEU A 462 -50.34 34.78 -36.56
N GLU A 463 -50.52 33.70 -35.78
CA GLU A 463 -51.18 32.38 -35.99
C GLU A 463 -50.55 31.26 -36.88
N MET A 464 -49.81 30.38 -36.18
CA MET A 464 -49.79 28.89 -36.24
C MET A 464 -50.44 28.14 -37.43
N THR A 465 -49.64 27.32 -38.14
CA THR A 465 -49.93 25.89 -38.46
C THR A 465 -48.74 25.25 -39.22
N GLY A 466 -48.66 23.91 -39.25
CA GLY A 466 -47.91 23.19 -40.29
C GLY A 466 -46.53 22.64 -39.90
N GLU A 467 -46.51 21.38 -39.51
CA GLU A 467 -45.32 20.54 -39.28
C GLU A 467 -44.38 20.47 -40.50
N SER A 468 -43.05 20.42 -40.29
CA SER A 468 -42.19 19.41 -40.93
C SER A 468 -40.71 19.46 -40.50
N ARG A 469 -40.23 18.30 -40.02
CA ARG A 469 -38.93 17.71 -40.37
C ARG A 469 -37.65 18.48 -39.97
N GLU A 470 -37.26 18.31 -38.72
CA GLU A 470 -35.83 18.23 -38.37
C GLU A 470 -35.20 16.99 -39.05
N GLN A 471 -33.88 17.02 -39.30
CA GLN A 471 -33.16 15.93 -39.96
C GLN A 471 -31.74 15.82 -39.37
N GLU A 472 -31.62 15.18 -38.21
CA GLU A 472 -30.33 14.83 -37.62
C GLU A 472 -29.54 13.85 -38.51
N LEU A 473 -28.21 13.97 -38.48
CA LEU A 473 -27.31 13.15 -39.28
C LEU A 473 -26.60 12.12 -38.38
N SER A 474 -26.70 10.85 -38.74
CA SER A 474 -26.29 9.72 -37.90
C SER A 474 -24.77 9.60 -37.72
N THR A 475 -24.33 9.19 -36.52
CA THR A 475 -22.96 8.72 -36.26
C THR A 475 -22.74 7.28 -36.77
N PRO A 476 -21.48 6.86 -37.05
CA PRO A 476 -21.18 5.49 -37.49
C PRO A 476 -21.27 4.45 -36.37
N ASP A 477 -21.49 3.19 -36.78
CA ASP A 477 -21.50 1.97 -35.97
C ASP A 477 -20.10 1.62 -35.42
N ASP A 478 -19.98 1.27 -34.14
CA ASP A 478 -18.71 0.93 -33.47
C ASP A 478 -18.69 -0.55 -33.04
N GLY A 479 -17.91 -1.36 -33.78
CA GLY A 479 -17.89 -2.81 -33.66
C GLY A 479 -16.88 -3.32 -32.63
N LEU A 480 -17.38 -3.90 -31.52
CA LEU A 480 -16.59 -4.54 -30.46
C LEU A 480 -15.52 -5.50 -31.00
N ARG A 481 -14.25 -5.07 -30.93
CA ARG A 481 -13.09 -5.76 -31.53
C ARG A 481 -12.17 -6.38 -30.48
N VAL A 482 -12.51 -7.57 -30.00
CA VAL A 482 -11.71 -8.30 -29.00
C VAL A 482 -10.54 -9.04 -29.68
N GLN A 483 -9.31 -8.64 -29.38
CA GLN A 483 -8.09 -9.42 -29.70
C GLN A 483 -7.67 -10.26 -28.50
N ILE A 484 -7.26 -11.52 -28.74
CA ILE A 484 -6.72 -12.43 -27.70
C ILE A 484 -5.24 -12.76 -27.98
N SER A 485 -4.80 -12.77 -29.24
CA SER A 485 -3.39 -12.81 -29.65
C SER A 485 -3.23 -12.48 -31.16
N PRO A 486 -2.00 -12.25 -31.68
CA PRO A 486 -1.82 -11.59 -32.99
C PRO A 486 -2.28 -12.36 -34.24
N GLU A 487 -2.32 -13.69 -34.24
CA GLU A 487 -2.40 -14.50 -35.46
C GLU A 487 -3.54 -15.52 -35.50
N LYS A 488 -4.79 -15.02 -35.51
CA LYS A 488 -5.93 -15.54 -36.31
C LYS A 488 -7.20 -14.76 -36.02
N THR A 489 -7.91 -14.34 -37.07
CA THR A 489 -9.28 -13.81 -36.97
C THR A 489 -10.24 -14.83 -37.57
N LEU A 490 -11.13 -15.40 -36.74
CA LEU A 490 -12.25 -16.21 -37.23
C LEU A 490 -13.40 -15.28 -37.64
N HIS A 491 -13.88 -15.45 -38.87
CA HIS A 491 -15.01 -14.68 -39.40
C HIS A 491 -16.25 -15.58 -39.41
N MET A 492 -17.15 -15.38 -38.44
CA MET A 492 -18.44 -16.08 -38.39
C MET A 492 -19.42 -15.43 -39.38
N PRO A 493 -20.22 -16.20 -40.14
CA PRO A 493 -21.21 -15.63 -41.05
C PRO A 493 -22.27 -14.83 -40.28
N HIS A 494 -22.39 -13.54 -40.55
CA HIS A 494 -23.48 -12.73 -39.99
C HIS A 494 -24.81 -13.10 -40.66
N LEU A 495 -25.80 -13.48 -39.85
CA LEU A 495 -27.19 -13.43 -40.27
C LEU A 495 -27.55 -11.99 -40.64
N SER A 496 -28.16 -11.82 -41.81
CA SER A 496 -28.54 -10.50 -42.33
C SER A 496 -29.57 -9.83 -41.43
N GLU A 497 -29.67 -8.50 -41.51
CA GLU A 497 -30.61 -7.75 -40.69
C GLU A 497 -32.08 -8.17 -40.94
N ALA A 498 -32.41 -8.54 -42.18
CA ALA A 498 -33.70 -9.15 -42.53
C ALA A 498 -33.91 -10.52 -41.86
N GLN A 499 -32.87 -11.36 -41.77
CA GLN A 499 -32.94 -12.65 -41.05
C GLN A 499 -33.09 -12.45 -39.54
N LYS A 500 -32.37 -11.49 -38.94
CA LYS A 500 -32.53 -11.14 -37.52
C LYS A 500 -33.96 -10.66 -37.24
N LYS A 501 -34.51 -9.80 -38.10
CA LYS A 501 -35.86 -9.24 -37.95
C LYS A 501 -36.96 -10.31 -38.09
N ALA A 502 -36.82 -11.21 -39.07
CA ALA A 502 -37.71 -12.37 -39.23
C ALA A 502 -37.63 -13.40 -38.08
N ILE A 503 -36.60 -13.32 -37.23
CA ILE A 503 -36.43 -14.13 -36.01
C ILE A 503 -37.01 -13.43 -34.77
N THR A 504 -37.18 -12.10 -34.78
CA THR A 504 -37.70 -11.33 -33.64
C THR A 504 -39.17 -10.93 -33.75
N ASP A 505 -39.70 -10.79 -34.96
CA ASP A 505 -41.08 -10.35 -35.16
C ASP A 505 -42.07 -11.48 -34.78
N PRO A 506 -43.09 -11.21 -33.93
CA PRO A 506 -44.07 -12.22 -33.53
C PRO A 506 -44.95 -12.65 -34.70
N THR A 507 -45.27 -13.95 -34.79
CA THR A 507 -46.07 -14.50 -35.89
C THR A 507 -47.47 -13.86 -35.98
N PRO A 508 -48.09 -13.79 -37.18
CA PRO A 508 -49.41 -13.17 -37.36
C PRO A 508 -50.49 -13.74 -36.44
N GLU A 509 -50.53 -15.06 -36.24
CA GLU A 509 -51.41 -15.72 -35.26
C GLU A 509 -51.14 -15.25 -33.83
N LEU A 510 -49.88 -15.03 -33.44
CA LEU A 510 -49.53 -14.57 -32.10
C LEU A 510 -49.97 -13.11 -31.88
N MET A 511 -49.79 -12.24 -32.87
CA MET A 511 -50.28 -10.85 -32.81
C MET A 511 -51.82 -10.80 -32.78
N ALA A 512 -52.50 -11.57 -33.63
CA ALA A 512 -53.96 -11.67 -33.64
C ALA A 512 -54.50 -12.21 -32.30
N ARG A 513 -53.85 -13.23 -31.73
CA ARG A 513 -54.17 -13.79 -30.41
C ARG A 513 -53.90 -12.80 -29.27
N GLN A 514 -52.84 -12.01 -29.33
CA GLN A 514 -52.58 -10.94 -28.35
C GLN A 514 -53.64 -9.83 -28.45
N SER A 515 -54.04 -9.42 -29.65
CA SER A 515 -55.11 -8.43 -29.85
C SER A 515 -56.48 -8.92 -29.33
N LEU A 516 -56.83 -10.18 -29.59
CA LEU A 516 -58.01 -10.85 -29.02
C LEU A 516 -57.95 -10.92 -27.49
N MET A 517 -56.80 -11.30 -26.91
CA MET A 517 -56.59 -11.33 -25.46
C MET A 517 -56.66 -9.94 -24.81
N ALA A 518 -56.19 -8.90 -25.50
CA ALA A 518 -56.31 -7.52 -25.04
C ALA A 518 -57.78 -7.05 -25.00
N THR A 519 -58.55 -7.38 -26.04
CA THR A 519 -59.99 -7.08 -26.11
C THR A 519 -60.77 -7.87 -25.04
N ALA A 520 -60.41 -9.13 -24.80
CA ALA A 520 -61.05 -9.97 -23.78
C ALA A 520 -60.73 -9.56 -22.33
N ARG A 521 -59.66 -8.77 -22.10
CA ARG A 521 -59.28 -8.27 -20.77
C ARG A 521 -59.96 -6.96 -20.37
N GLN A 522 -60.62 -6.26 -21.29
CA GLN A 522 -61.39 -5.05 -20.99
C GLN A 522 -62.83 -5.39 -20.56
N THR A 523 -62.97 -6.19 -19.50
CA THR A 523 -64.24 -6.40 -18.82
C THR A 523 -64.50 -5.30 -17.79
N ASP A 524 -64.95 -4.13 -18.27
CA ASP A 524 -65.62 -3.14 -17.41
C ASP A 524 -66.90 -2.63 -18.10
N SER A 525 -67.68 -1.86 -17.36
CA SER A 525 -69.14 -1.86 -17.38
C SER A 525 -69.75 -0.86 -18.38
N ARG A 526 -69.65 -1.17 -19.69
CA ARG A 526 -70.63 -0.79 -20.75
C ARG A 526 -70.27 -1.42 -22.11
N ILE A 527 -70.94 -2.52 -22.47
CA ILE A 527 -70.95 -3.00 -23.86
C ILE A 527 -72.01 -2.22 -24.64
N SER A 528 -71.60 -1.38 -25.58
CA SER A 528 -72.52 -0.88 -26.60
C SER A 528 -72.82 -2.01 -27.59
N LEU A 529 -74.10 -2.32 -27.77
CA LEU A 529 -74.58 -3.39 -28.66
C LEU A 529 -75.04 -2.87 -30.04
N GLU A 530 -74.79 -1.59 -30.33
CA GLU A 530 -75.10 -0.99 -31.63
C GLU A 530 -74.33 -1.73 -32.75
N GLY A 531 -75.04 -2.23 -33.76
CA GLY A 531 -74.44 -2.79 -34.98
C GLY A 531 -74.09 -4.29 -35.00
N ARG A 532 -74.28 -5.05 -33.91
CA ARG A 532 -74.07 -6.52 -33.92
C ARG A 532 -75.39 -7.28 -34.04
N ARG A 533 -75.70 -7.82 -35.22
CA ARG A 533 -76.81 -8.77 -35.40
C ARG A 533 -76.50 -10.05 -34.61
N MET A 534 -77.42 -10.47 -33.73
CA MET A 534 -77.36 -11.80 -33.12
C MET A 534 -77.51 -12.86 -34.21
N VAL A 535 -76.47 -13.68 -34.37
CA VAL A 535 -76.43 -14.83 -35.26
C VAL A 535 -77.29 -15.92 -34.63
N SER A 536 -78.26 -16.48 -35.36
CA SER A 536 -79.08 -17.58 -34.82
C SER A 536 -78.23 -18.84 -34.63
N GLU A 537 -78.64 -19.73 -33.73
CA GLU A 537 -77.90 -20.95 -33.39
C GLU A 537 -77.56 -21.80 -34.63
N LYS A 538 -78.49 -21.89 -35.60
CA LYS A 538 -78.26 -22.54 -36.91
C LYS A 538 -77.27 -21.81 -37.82
N GLU A 539 -77.27 -20.48 -37.83
CA GLU A 539 -76.28 -19.69 -38.57
C GLU A 539 -74.88 -19.84 -37.93
N TRP A 540 -74.82 -19.98 -36.60
CA TRP A 540 -73.58 -20.23 -35.85
C TRP A 540 -73.02 -21.63 -36.11
N GLU A 541 -73.85 -22.69 -36.04
CA GLU A 541 -73.48 -24.05 -36.43
C GLU A 541 -72.99 -24.12 -37.89
N LEU A 542 -73.65 -23.41 -38.80
CA LEU A 542 -73.26 -23.33 -40.21
C LEU A 542 -71.92 -22.61 -40.39
N LEU A 543 -71.68 -21.52 -39.67
CA LEU A 543 -70.42 -20.79 -39.69
C LEU A 543 -69.27 -21.65 -39.11
N GLN A 544 -69.52 -22.39 -38.03
CA GLN A 544 -68.54 -23.35 -37.49
C GLN A 544 -68.23 -24.47 -38.49
N LYS A 545 -69.23 -25.04 -39.18
CA LYS A 545 -69.01 -26.02 -40.25
C LYS A 545 -68.21 -25.43 -41.41
N GLN A 546 -68.52 -24.22 -41.86
CA GLN A 546 -67.77 -23.55 -42.93
C GLN A 546 -66.32 -23.26 -42.53
N LEU A 547 -66.05 -22.91 -41.27
CA LEU A 547 -64.69 -22.76 -40.74
C LEU A 547 -63.93 -24.09 -40.66
N ILE A 548 -64.60 -25.18 -40.28
CA ILE A 548 -64.01 -26.53 -40.28
C ILE A 548 -63.68 -26.97 -41.71
N GLU A 549 -64.64 -26.87 -42.64
CA GLU A 549 -64.42 -27.19 -44.05
C GLU A 549 -63.33 -26.32 -44.69
N ALA A 550 -63.26 -25.03 -44.35
CA ALA A 550 -62.20 -24.14 -44.84
C ALA A 550 -60.82 -24.55 -44.31
N ARG A 551 -60.74 -24.97 -43.03
CA ARG A 551 -59.51 -25.48 -42.42
C ARG A 551 -59.08 -26.82 -43.03
N GLU A 552 -60.02 -27.70 -43.39
CA GLU A 552 -59.72 -28.95 -44.10
C GLU A 552 -59.28 -28.69 -45.56
N LYS A 553 -59.89 -27.72 -46.25
CA LYS A 553 -59.51 -27.29 -47.60
C LYS A 553 -58.17 -26.54 -47.66
N ALA A 554 -57.73 -25.93 -46.58
CA ALA A 554 -56.42 -25.28 -46.46
C ALA A 554 -55.25 -26.27 -46.31
N GLY A 555 -55.53 -27.56 -46.08
CA GLY A 555 -54.53 -28.60 -45.84
C GLY A 555 -54.07 -28.66 -44.37
N LYS A 556 -53.46 -29.79 -44.00
CA LYS A 556 -52.81 -29.92 -42.68
C LYS A 556 -51.49 -29.12 -42.68
N PRO A 557 -51.14 -28.42 -41.59
CA PRO A 557 -49.84 -27.76 -41.49
C PRO A 557 -48.72 -28.79 -41.61
N CYS A 558 -47.69 -28.49 -42.40
CA CYS A 558 -46.62 -29.43 -42.71
C CYS A 558 -45.82 -29.79 -41.45
N ASP A 559 -45.80 -31.07 -41.08
CA ASP A 559 -45.12 -31.53 -39.85
C ASP A 559 -43.61 -31.23 -39.85
N MET A 560 -42.97 -31.19 -41.02
CA MET A 560 -41.58 -30.75 -41.15
C MET A 560 -41.41 -29.25 -40.86
N CYS A 561 -42.35 -28.40 -41.30
CA CYS A 561 -42.33 -26.97 -40.98
C CYS A 561 -42.58 -26.75 -39.48
N ASN A 562 -43.55 -27.44 -38.89
CA ASN A 562 -43.83 -27.40 -37.45
C ASN A 562 -42.58 -27.81 -36.62
N ASN A 563 -41.82 -28.81 -37.09
CA ASN A 563 -40.59 -29.28 -36.45
C ASN A 563 -39.46 -28.24 -36.56
N TYR A 564 -39.24 -27.65 -37.75
CA TYR A 564 -38.24 -26.58 -37.90
C TYR A 564 -38.62 -25.29 -37.15
N GLU A 565 -39.90 -24.95 -37.06
CA GLU A 565 -40.39 -23.83 -36.23
C GLU A 565 -40.13 -24.08 -34.74
N ALA A 566 -40.41 -25.29 -34.25
CA ALA A 566 -40.11 -25.69 -32.87
C ALA A 566 -38.59 -25.71 -32.56
N GLN A 567 -37.76 -26.18 -33.50
CA GLN A 567 -36.30 -26.13 -33.38
C GLN A 567 -35.78 -24.68 -33.36
N LEU A 568 -36.30 -23.82 -34.24
CA LEU A 568 -35.95 -22.40 -34.27
C LEU A 568 -36.37 -21.70 -32.96
N GLN A 569 -37.57 -21.97 -32.44
CA GLN A 569 -38.05 -21.43 -31.16
C GLN A 569 -37.14 -21.86 -29.99
N ASN A 570 -36.74 -23.13 -29.93
CA ASN A 570 -35.80 -23.61 -28.91
C ASN A 570 -34.45 -22.88 -28.99
N ILE A 571 -33.87 -22.75 -30.20
CA ILE A 571 -32.60 -22.03 -30.42
C ILE A 571 -32.73 -20.55 -30.05
N GLN A 572 -33.85 -19.90 -30.38
CA GLN A 572 -34.13 -18.52 -29.95
C GLN A 572 -34.20 -18.39 -28.43
N ASP A 573 -34.86 -19.33 -27.74
CA ASP A 573 -35.05 -19.27 -26.30
C ASP A 573 -33.78 -19.63 -25.53
N ASP A 574 -32.94 -20.52 -26.06
CA ASP A 574 -31.58 -20.75 -25.54
C ASP A 574 -30.66 -19.55 -25.78
N TYR A 575 -30.72 -18.91 -26.94
CA TYR A 575 -30.02 -17.64 -27.18
C TYR A 575 -30.46 -16.53 -26.21
N LYS A 576 -31.76 -16.43 -25.90
CA LYS A 576 -32.30 -15.50 -24.87
C LYS A 576 -31.75 -15.84 -23.47
N LYS A 577 -31.65 -17.13 -23.09
CA LYS A 577 -31.06 -17.57 -21.82
C LYS A 577 -29.57 -17.19 -21.72
N GLU A 578 -28.77 -17.46 -22.75
CA GLU A 578 -27.35 -17.10 -22.75
C GLU A 578 -27.13 -15.58 -22.79
N GLN A 579 -27.94 -14.82 -23.53
CA GLN A 579 -27.87 -13.35 -23.49
C GLN A 579 -28.21 -12.79 -22.10
N MET A 580 -29.17 -13.39 -21.39
CA MET A 580 -29.50 -13.00 -20.01
C MET A 580 -28.40 -13.35 -19.01
N LYS A 581 -27.73 -14.50 -19.18
CA LYS A 581 -26.52 -14.87 -18.41
C LYS A 581 -25.37 -13.89 -18.67
N ALA A 582 -25.08 -13.56 -19.94
CA ALA A 582 -24.04 -12.59 -20.31
C ALA A 582 -24.30 -11.23 -19.65
N LYS A 583 -25.52 -10.68 -19.78
CA LYS A 583 -25.97 -9.45 -19.11
C LYS A 583 -26.00 -9.52 -17.58
N SER A 584 -25.89 -10.71 -16.98
CA SER A 584 -25.77 -10.88 -15.53
C SER A 584 -24.31 -10.90 -15.11
N LEU A 585 -23.44 -11.60 -15.85
CA LEU A 585 -21.99 -11.62 -15.66
C LEU A 585 -21.37 -10.23 -15.86
N GLU A 586 -21.79 -9.50 -16.88
CA GLU A 586 -21.40 -8.11 -17.16
C GLU A 586 -21.72 -7.16 -16.01
N ARG A 587 -22.94 -7.24 -15.45
CA ARG A 587 -23.33 -6.46 -14.27
C ARG A 587 -22.51 -6.84 -13.03
N ARG A 588 -22.18 -8.12 -12.84
CA ARG A 588 -21.32 -8.56 -11.74
C ARG A 588 -19.89 -8.05 -11.92
N LEU A 589 -19.33 -8.13 -13.14
CA LEU A 589 -17.99 -7.60 -13.45
C LEU A 589 -17.90 -6.11 -13.17
N ASN A 590 -18.88 -5.31 -13.59
CA ASN A 590 -18.92 -3.88 -13.31
C ASN A 590 -19.05 -3.57 -11.81
N HIS A 591 -19.74 -4.41 -11.03
CA HIS A 591 -19.79 -4.29 -9.57
C HIS A 591 -18.44 -4.59 -8.92
N GLU A 592 -17.76 -5.66 -9.32
CA GLU A 592 -16.41 -5.98 -8.83
C GLU A 592 -15.38 -4.90 -9.20
N LEU A 593 -15.47 -4.31 -10.39
CA LEU A 593 -14.62 -3.18 -10.80
C LEU A 593 -14.82 -1.96 -9.90
N GLN A 594 -16.06 -1.58 -9.58
CA GLN A 594 -16.37 -0.51 -8.63
C GLN A 594 -15.90 -0.85 -7.20
N ALA A 595 -16.03 -2.12 -6.78
CA ALA A 595 -15.53 -2.59 -5.49
C ALA A 595 -13.98 -2.60 -5.42
N LEU A 596 -13.28 -2.72 -6.56
CA LEU A 596 -11.83 -2.65 -6.65
C LEU A 596 -11.34 -1.18 -6.69
N GLU A 597 -12.00 -0.32 -7.47
CA GLU A 597 -11.72 1.12 -7.53
C GLU A 597 -11.88 1.79 -6.15
N THR A 598 -12.96 1.48 -5.43
CA THR A 598 -13.19 1.99 -4.07
C THR A 598 -12.17 1.50 -3.06
N LYS A 599 -11.74 0.23 -3.15
CA LYS A 599 -10.61 -0.30 -2.34
C LYS A 599 -9.29 0.38 -2.67
N GLN A 600 -8.98 0.58 -3.95
CA GLN A 600 -7.75 1.26 -4.39
C GLN A 600 -7.71 2.71 -3.90
N LYS A 601 -8.84 3.42 -3.97
CA LYS A 601 -8.96 4.76 -3.39
C LYS A 601 -8.73 4.73 -1.87
N TYR A 602 -9.37 3.81 -1.14
CA TYR A 602 -9.18 3.69 0.31
C TYR A 602 -7.72 3.42 0.70
N ILE A 603 -7.02 2.57 -0.05
CA ILE A 603 -5.57 2.33 0.13
C ILE A 603 -4.80 3.63 -0.10
N THR A 604 -5.09 4.36 -1.18
CA THR A 604 -4.41 5.63 -1.51
C THR A 604 -4.67 6.69 -0.42
N ASP A 605 -5.89 6.80 0.10
CA ASP A 605 -6.25 7.72 1.18
C ASP A 605 -5.53 7.34 2.50
N LEU A 606 -5.36 6.05 2.79
CA LEU A 606 -4.60 5.53 3.93
C LEU A 606 -3.09 5.79 3.80
N GLU A 607 -2.51 5.53 2.63
CA GLU A 607 -1.09 5.80 2.32
C GLU A 607 -0.77 7.29 2.47
N ASN A 608 -1.63 8.17 1.97
CA ASN A 608 -1.51 9.62 2.15
C ASN A 608 -1.60 10.02 3.64
N SER A 609 -2.52 9.42 4.41
CA SER A 609 -2.66 9.68 5.85
C SER A 609 -1.41 9.26 6.64
N LEU A 610 -0.89 8.06 6.37
CA LEU A 610 0.34 7.55 6.98
C LEU A 610 1.57 8.40 6.61
N ASN A 611 1.69 8.78 5.34
CA ASN A 611 2.79 9.63 4.87
C ASN A 611 2.75 11.03 5.52
N ASN A 612 1.57 11.65 5.60
CA ASN A 612 1.38 12.93 6.29
C ASN A 612 1.81 12.84 7.76
N SER A 613 1.36 11.80 8.48
CA SER A 613 1.75 11.54 9.87
C SER A 613 3.25 11.32 10.03
N ALA A 614 3.89 10.62 9.09
CA ALA A 614 5.35 10.45 9.08
C ALA A 614 6.10 11.78 8.88
N THR A 615 5.65 12.65 7.97
CA THR A 615 6.22 14.01 7.85
C THR A 615 5.99 14.87 9.09
N GLU A 616 4.84 14.76 9.75
CA GLU A 616 4.59 15.50 10.98
C GLU A 616 5.51 15.04 12.11
N ALA A 617 5.66 13.72 12.30
CA ALA A 617 6.62 13.15 13.25
C ALA A 617 8.07 13.58 12.93
N GLN A 618 8.47 13.57 11.66
CA GLN A 618 9.80 14.02 11.23
C GLN A 618 10.03 15.51 11.52
N ASN A 619 9.01 16.36 11.35
CA ASN A 619 9.06 17.78 11.69
C ASN A 619 9.16 18.00 13.21
N GLN A 620 8.42 17.23 14.02
CA GLN A 620 8.50 17.26 15.48
C GLN A 620 9.89 16.82 15.98
N ILE A 621 10.43 15.71 15.46
CA ILE A 621 11.79 15.23 15.75
C ILE A 621 12.83 16.29 15.39
N SER A 622 12.70 16.93 14.23
CA SER A 622 13.59 18.00 13.80
C SER A 622 13.55 19.20 14.75
N SER A 623 12.35 19.66 15.15
CA SER A 623 12.19 20.77 16.11
C SER A 623 12.76 20.45 17.50
N LEU A 624 12.57 19.21 17.98
CA LEU A 624 13.16 18.76 19.24
C LEU A 624 14.68 18.66 19.16
N THR A 625 15.23 18.22 18.02
CA THR A 625 16.68 18.15 17.79
C THR A 625 17.31 19.55 17.84
N THR A 626 16.72 20.55 17.19
CA THR A 626 17.20 21.95 17.27
C THR A 626 17.17 22.47 18.71
N LYS A 627 16.08 22.22 19.46
CA LYS A 627 15.97 22.63 20.87
C LYS A 627 17.02 21.95 21.77
N ILE A 628 17.34 20.68 21.52
CA ILE A 628 18.41 19.99 22.24
C ILE A 628 19.76 20.67 21.95
N GLN A 629 20.07 20.97 20.69
CA GLN A 629 21.30 21.68 20.32
C GLN A 629 21.39 23.08 20.94
N GLU A 630 20.28 23.83 21.00
CA GLU A 630 20.20 25.11 21.69
C GLU A 630 20.46 24.98 23.20
N CYS A 631 19.88 23.97 23.86
CA CYS A 631 20.13 23.66 25.27
C CYS A 631 21.59 23.22 25.52
N GLU A 632 22.18 22.41 24.65
CA GLU A 632 23.59 21.99 24.75
C GLU A 632 24.54 23.18 24.58
N ARG A 633 24.25 24.09 23.64
CA ARG A 633 24.98 25.35 23.46
C ARG A 633 24.89 26.21 24.72
N TYR A 634 23.69 26.41 25.26
CA TYR A 634 23.46 27.18 26.49
C TYR A 634 24.16 26.57 27.71
N LEU A 635 24.08 25.25 27.90
CA LEU A 635 24.79 24.55 28.99
C LEU A 635 26.31 24.68 28.86
N THR A 636 26.85 24.72 27.64
CA THR A 636 28.27 24.94 27.38
C THR A 636 28.68 26.37 27.72
N GLU A 637 27.86 27.36 27.32
CA GLU A 637 28.04 28.78 27.60
C GLU A 637 28.01 29.07 29.12
N VAL A 638 27.04 28.51 29.86
CA VAL A 638 26.96 28.60 31.33
C VAL A 638 28.13 27.89 32.02
N ARG A 639 28.58 26.73 31.53
CA ARG A 639 29.79 26.04 32.05
C ARG A 639 31.04 26.91 31.88
N GLN A 640 31.19 27.58 30.73
CA GLN A 640 32.30 28.48 30.46
C GLN A 640 32.26 29.70 31.40
N GLN A 641 31.10 30.34 31.58
CA GLN A 641 30.91 31.46 32.50
C GLN A 641 31.25 31.08 33.95
N ASN A 642 30.72 29.97 34.46
CA ASN A 642 31.04 29.46 35.81
C ASN A 642 32.55 29.19 35.98
N THR A 643 33.20 28.61 34.95
CA THR A 643 34.65 28.37 34.97
C THR A 643 35.44 29.67 35.03
N GLN A 644 35.01 30.70 34.29
CA GLN A 644 35.62 32.03 34.29
C GLN A 644 35.47 32.71 35.66
N SER A 645 34.27 32.73 36.24
CA SER A 645 34.05 33.30 37.57
C SER A 645 34.81 32.57 38.68
N GLN A 646 35.02 31.24 38.55
CA GLN A 646 35.88 30.49 39.48
C GLN A 646 37.37 30.84 39.37
N LEU A 647 37.85 31.27 38.19
CA LEU A 647 39.21 31.79 38.02
C LEU A 647 39.34 33.19 38.64
N GLU A 648 38.38 34.08 38.37
CA GLU A 648 38.34 35.45 38.91
C GLU A 648 38.25 35.47 40.45
N LEU A 649 37.40 34.62 41.04
CA LEU A 649 37.34 34.41 42.49
C LEU A 649 38.65 33.85 43.05
N ARG A 650 39.27 32.87 42.37
CA ARG A 650 40.55 32.29 42.79
C ARG A 650 41.68 33.33 42.77
N ASP A 651 41.72 34.21 41.78
CA ASP A 651 42.74 35.25 41.68
C ASP A 651 42.50 36.42 42.64
N SER A 652 41.23 36.75 42.91
CA SER A 652 40.85 37.67 43.99
C SER A 652 41.30 37.15 45.37
N LEU A 653 41.08 35.85 45.64
CA LEU A 653 41.56 35.19 46.86
C LEU A 653 43.09 35.16 46.97
N LYS A 654 43.83 35.03 45.85
CA LYS A 654 45.30 35.16 45.85
C LYS A 654 45.75 36.56 46.26
N SER A 655 45.09 37.63 45.76
CA SER A 655 45.43 39.00 46.18
C SER A 655 45.15 39.18 47.66
N LEU A 656 43.93 38.91 48.11
CA LEU A 656 43.54 39.04 49.52
C LEU A 656 44.47 38.25 50.47
N THR A 657 44.93 37.06 50.06
CA THR A 657 45.92 36.29 50.84
C THR A 657 47.27 37.00 50.94
N LYS A 658 47.79 37.53 49.83
CA LYS A 658 49.05 38.30 49.78
C LYS A 658 48.96 39.62 50.56
N ASP A 659 47.82 40.30 50.46
CA ASP A 659 47.59 41.59 51.12
C ASP A 659 47.46 41.38 52.63
N ARG A 660 46.73 40.33 53.07
CA ARG A 660 46.69 39.85 54.46
C ARG A 660 48.08 39.50 54.99
N GLU A 661 48.92 38.81 54.21
CA GLU A 661 50.31 38.52 54.58
C GLU A 661 51.19 39.78 54.71
N SER A 662 50.92 40.83 53.92
CA SER A 662 51.64 42.10 54.02
C SER A 662 51.26 42.82 55.33
N ILE A 663 49.96 42.95 55.60
CA ILE A 663 49.43 43.54 56.83
C ILE A 663 49.93 42.76 58.05
N GLN A 664 49.95 41.43 58.01
CA GLN A 664 50.42 40.60 59.13
C GLN A 664 51.92 40.80 59.44
N LYS A 665 52.76 41.08 58.42
CA LYS A 665 54.19 41.44 58.63
C LYS A 665 54.35 42.83 59.23
N GLU A 666 53.54 43.79 58.80
CA GLU A 666 53.58 45.17 59.30
C GLU A 666 53.06 45.27 60.74
N LEU A 667 51.99 44.55 61.08
CA LEU A 667 51.45 44.45 62.44
C LEU A 667 52.46 43.81 63.40
N ALA A 668 53.12 42.72 63.00
CA ALA A 668 54.19 42.09 63.78
C ALA A 668 55.40 43.02 64.02
N LYS A 669 55.75 43.85 63.02
CA LYS A 669 56.77 44.90 63.18
C LYS A 669 56.34 45.95 64.20
N LEU A 670 55.11 46.47 64.09
CA LEU A 670 54.57 47.47 65.01
C LEU A 670 54.51 46.96 66.46
N GLN A 671 54.20 45.68 66.68
CA GLN A 671 54.30 45.06 68.01
C GLN A 671 55.75 45.11 68.55
N SER A 672 56.73 44.68 67.75
CA SER A 672 58.14 44.71 68.15
C SER A 672 58.68 46.13 68.41
N ASP A 673 58.21 47.13 67.67
CA ASP A 673 58.56 48.54 67.88
C ASP A 673 57.92 49.08 69.17
N ASN A 674 56.68 48.67 69.49
CA ASN A 674 55.96 49.07 70.70
C ASN A 674 56.55 48.44 71.98
N ASP A 675 56.89 47.14 71.95
CA ASP A 675 57.61 46.46 73.05
C ASP A 675 58.94 47.16 73.35
N SER A 676 59.64 47.60 72.29
CA SER A 676 60.89 48.36 72.38
C SER A 676 60.68 49.78 72.95
N LEU A 677 59.50 50.39 72.80
CA LEU A 677 59.17 51.68 73.41
C LEU A 677 58.77 51.51 74.89
N MET A 678 57.92 50.54 75.21
CA MET A 678 57.54 50.21 76.59
C MET A 678 58.76 49.90 77.46
N GLY A 679 59.72 49.12 76.94
CA GLY A 679 60.99 48.84 77.61
C GLY A 679 61.94 50.04 77.79
N LYS A 680 61.69 51.17 77.10
CA LYS A 680 62.40 52.45 77.32
C LYS A 680 61.66 53.33 78.32
N HIS A 681 60.34 53.46 78.19
CA HIS A 681 59.53 54.26 79.12
C HIS A 681 59.57 53.72 80.55
N SER A 682 59.57 52.39 80.73
CA SER A 682 59.77 51.76 82.04
C SER A 682 61.08 52.21 82.72
N LYS A 683 62.21 52.20 82.00
CA LYS A 683 63.53 52.60 82.52
C LYS A 683 63.62 54.10 82.81
N PHE A 684 62.92 54.93 82.03
CA PHE A 684 62.87 56.37 82.26
C PHE A 684 62.04 56.73 83.51
N ALA A 685 60.92 56.04 83.74
CA ALA A 685 60.15 56.17 84.97
C ALA A 685 60.95 55.71 86.20
N GLU A 686 61.68 54.59 86.08
CA GLU A 686 62.55 54.06 87.12
C GLU A 686 63.71 55.02 87.48
N GLN A 687 64.15 55.88 86.56
CA GLN A 687 65.13 56.94 86.84
C GLN A 687 64.49 58.13 87.59
N LEU A 688 63.33 58.62 87.12
CA LEU A 688 62.59 59.72 87.76
C LEU A 688 62.14 59.41 89.20
N GLN A 689 61.98 58.13 89.54
CA GLN A 689 61.59 57.70 90.88
C GLN A 689 62.75 57.64 91.89
N ASN A 690 63.99 57.94 91.46
CA ASN A 690 65.22 57.86 92.26
C ASN A 690 65.94 59.22 92.44
N GLU A 691 65.28 60.36 92.19
CA GLU A 691 65.85 61.70 92.46
C GLU A 691 65.48 62.22 93.87
N ASP A 692 66.49 62.55 94.69
CA ASP A 692 66.32 62.96 96.10
C ASP A 692 65.80 64.41 96.25
N ILE A 693 64.61 64.55 96.85
CA ILE A 693 63.98 65.86 97.13
C ILE A 693 64.62 66.51 98.37
N ASN A 694 65.44 67.54 98.17
CA ASN A 694 66.07 68.31 99.25
C ASN A 694 65.19 69.49 99.73
N LEU A 695 64.88 69.53 101.03
CA LEU A 695 64.21 70.67 101.70
C LEU A 695 65.18 71.42 102.65
N PRO A 696 65.37 72.75 102.52
CA PRO A 696 66.24 73.51 103.41
C PRO A 696 65.65 73.75 104.81
N ASN A 697 66.44 73.50 105.86
CA ASN A 697 66.12 73.87 107.24
C ASN A 697 66.84 75.18 107.64
N ASN A 698 66.10 76.26 107.93
CA ASN A 698 66.59 77.35 108.77
C ASN A 698 65.43 78.18 109.37
N THR A 699 65.55 78.62 110.63
CA THR A 699 64.36 78.88 111.49
C THR A 699 64.04 80.34 111.84
N GLU A 700 64.79 81.34 111.33
CA GLU A 700 64.74 82.73 111.87
C GLU A 700 64.10 83.82 110.98
N VAL A 701 63.40 83.49 109.89
CA VAL A 701 62.52 84.46 109.16
C VAL A 701 61.02 84.21 109.41
N ASN A 702 60.73 83.31 110.36
CA ASN A 702 59.55 82.45 110.40
C ASN A 702 58.26 83.10 110.95
N ASN A 703 58.00 84.38 110.59
CA ASN A 703 56.77 85.08 110.96
C ASN A 703 56.25 86.01 109.83
N LYS A 704 57.14 86.82 109.21
CA LYS A 704 56.83 87.45 107.92
C LYS A 704 56.82 86.42 106.80
N ASP A 705 57.86 85.58 106.75
CA ASP A 705 57.90 84.49 105.77
C ASP A 705 56.83 83.45 106.08
N LEU A 706 56.45 83.22 107.35
CA LEU A 706 55.31 82.34 107.67
C LEU A 706 53.99 82.90 107.14
N HIS A 707 53.76 84.22 107.16
CA HIS A 707 52.54 84.79 106.59
C HIS A 707 52.57 84.78 105.05
N LEU A 708 53.74 85.04 104.45
CA LEU A 708 53.96 84.90 103.00
C LEU A 708 53.86 83.44 102.55
N LEU A 709 54.29 82.49 103.38
CA LEU A 709 54.22 81.05 103.17
C LEU A 709 52.82 80.50 103.43
N LEU A 710 52.02 81.10 104.33
CA LEU A 710 50.59 80.81 104.46
C LEU A 710 49.77 81.38 103.31
N LEU A 711 50.19 82.51 102.73
CA LEU A 711 49.62 83.03 101.48
C LEU A 711 50.01 82.15 100.29
N LYS A 712 51.29 81.78 100.16
CA LYS A 712 51.76 80.78 99.18
C LYS A 712 51.05 79.44 99.34
N TYR A 713 51.01 78.83 100.52
CA TYR A 713 50.28 77.60 100.74
C TYR A 713 48.77 77.75 100.46
N ARG A 714 48.15 78.90 100.70
CA ARG A 714 46.76 79.14 100.27
C ARG A 714 46.65 79.21 98.74
N GLU A 715 47.57 79.90 98.08
CA GLU A 715 47.62 80.04 96.63
C GLU A 715 47.94 78.71 95.94
N GLU A 716 48.90 77.94 96.45
CA GLU A 716 49.24 76.57 96.09
C GLU A 716 48.08 75.60 96.36
N ILE A 717 47.34 75.73 97.47
CA ILE A 717 46.12 74.95 97.72
C ILE A 717 44.99 75.34 96.74
N ILE A 718 44.89 76.61 96.34
CA ILE A 718 43.93 77.06 95.33
C ILE A 718 44.34 76.54 93.94
N GLN A 719 45.61 76.67 93.55
CA GLN A 719 46.17 76.14 92.31
C GLN A 719 46.04 74.62 92.25
N ALA A 720 46.34 73.91 93.33
CA ALA A 720 46.15 72.46 93.44
C ALA A 720 44.68 72.05 93.40
N LYS A 721 43.75 72.86 93.95
CA LYS A 721 42.31 72.63 93.80
C LYS A 721 41.81 72.86 92.37
N VAL A 722 42.25 73.93 91.71
CA VAL A 722 41.90 74.22 90.31
C VAL A 722 42.50 73.18 89.37
N ALA A 723 43.75 72.76 89.60
CA ALA A 723 44.37 71.65 88.89
C ALA A 723 43.65 70.32 89.17
N LYS A 724 43.18 70.08 90.40
CA LYS A 724 42.33 68.93 90.73
C LYS A 724 40.99 68.98 89.98
N GLU A 725 40.29 70.11 89.97
CA GLU A 725 39.02 70.24 89.23
C GLU A 725 39.22 70.10 87.72
N HIS A 726 40.33 70.63 87.17
CA HIS A 726 40.67 70.48 85.77
C HIS A 726 41.02 69.03 85.39
N THR A 727 41.76 68.31 86.24
CA THR A 727 42.06 66.88 86.05
C THR A 727 40.82 66.00 86.26
N GLU A 728 39.99 66.26 87.27
CA GLU A 728 38.71 65.58 87.45
C GLU A 728 37.73 65.84 86.30
N SER A 729 37.74 67.04 85.70
CA SER A 729 36.96 67.35 84.50
C SER A 729 37.49 66.59 83.27
N SER A 730 38.81 66.59 83.08
CA SER A 730 39.47 65.87 81.97
C SER A 730 39.24 64.36 82.05
N LEU A 731 39.46 63.76 83.23
CA LEU A 731 39.19 62.34 83.50
C LEU A 731 37.71 61.98 83.35
N LYS A 732 36.77 62.91 83.59
CA LYS A 732 35.34 62.73 83.30
C LYS A 732 35.06 62.74 81.79
N SER A 733 35.64 63.67 81.03
CA SER A 733 35.50 63.67 79.56
C SER A 733 36.15 62.44 78.91
N GLU A 734 37.29 61.98 79.43
CA GLU A 734 37.95 60.75 79.01
C GLU A 734 37.10 59.51 79.35
N ASN A 735 36.51 59.45 80.55
CA ASN A 735 35.55 58.39 80.90
C ASN A 735 34.30 58.38 80.00
N MET A 736 33.80 59.56 79.62
CA MET A 736 32.67 59.68 78.69
C MET A 736 33.06 59.19 77.29
N PHE A 737 34.23 59.59 76.80
CA PHE A 737 34.77 59.17 75.50
C PHE A 737 34.98 57.64 75.46
N LEU A 738 35.71 57.08 76.43
CA LEU A 738 35.98 55.64 76.49
C LEU A 738 34.69 54.81 76.62
N LYS A 739 33.68 55.30 77.35
CA LYS A 739 32.36 54.63 77.39
C LYS A 739 31.64 54.69 76.05
N SER A 740 31.71 55.81 75.35
CA SER A 740 31.11 55.95 74.01
C SER A 740 31.83 55.08 72.97
N GLN A 741 33.16 54.95 73.07
CA GLN A 741 33.95 54.08 72.23
C GLN A 741 33.61 52.60 72.48
N VAL A 742 33.63 52.15 73.75
CA VAL A 742 33.26 50.76 74.10
C VAL A 742 31.82 50.43 73.70
N HIS A 743 30.90 51.40 73.75
CA HIS A 743 29.53 51.18 73.27
C HIS A 743 29.45 51.04 71.75
N ALA A 744 30.22 51.84 70.99
CA ALA A 744 30.28 51.74 69.54
C ALA A 744 30.95 50.43 69.08
N GLU A 745 32.08 50.04 69.70
CA GLU A 745 32.76 48.77 69.45
C GLU A 745 31.86 47.55 69.79
N GLN A 746 31.00 47.67 70.82
CA GLN A 746 30.03 46.64 71.17
C GLN A 746 28.85 46.58 70.18
N GLU A 747 28.40 47.71 69.62
CA GLU A 747 27.39 47.72 68.56
C GLU A 747 27.94 47.17 67.24
N GLU A 748 29.15 47.56 66.85
CA GLU A 748 29.86 47.00 65.69
C GLU A 748 30.03 45.48 65.85
N LYS A 749 30.51 45.02 67.00
CA LYS A 749 30.58 43.58 67.34
C LYS A 749 29.23 42.87 67.19
N ASN A 750 28.16 43.45 67.71
CA ASN A 750 26.82 42.85 67.62
C ASN A 750 26.38 42.69 66.17
N THR A 751 26.58 43.70 65.33
CA THR A 751 26.24 43.61 63.89
C THR A 751 27.12 42.60 63.14
N LEU A 752 28.38 42.43 63.54
CA LEU A 752 29.25 41.37 63.02
C LEU A 752 28.76 39.98 63.44
N GLU A 753 28.33 39.81 64.69
CA GLU A 753 27.77 38.54 65.18
C GLU A 753 26.43 38.23 64.51
N GLU A 754 25.55 39.21 64.27
CA GLU A 754 24.29 39.01 63.53
C GLU A 754 24.54 38.62 62.06
N THR A 755 25.46 39.30 61.36
CA THR A 755 25.78 38.98 59.95
C THR A 755 26.45 37.61 59.81
N LEU A 756 27.38 37.25 60.69
CA LEU A 756 27.97 35.91 60.71
C LEU A 756 26.92 34.82 61.00
N ASN A 757 25.95 35.06 61.89
CA ASN A 757 24.85 34.12 62.12
C ASN A 757 23.93 33.99 60.88
N GLN A 758 23.68 35.08 60.14
CA GLN A 758 22.93 35.02 58.88
C GLN A 758 23.67 34.21 57.80
N GLU A 759 25.00 34.38 57.68
CA GLU A 759 25.82 33.56 56.78
C GLU A 759 25.81 32.07 57.18
N ILE A 760 25.96 31.76 58.47
CA ILE A 760 25.89 30.39 58.99
C ILE A 760 24.54 29.75 58.67
N ASN A 761 23.42 30.45 58.90
CA ASN A 761 22.09 29.94 58.58
C ASN A 761 21.91 29.70 57.07
N SER A 762 22.38 30.63 56.22
CA SER A 762 22.32 30.46 54.77
C SER A 762 23.19 29.31 54.26
N LEU A 763 24.34 29.04 54.91
CA LEU A 763 25.18 27.88 54.61
C LEU A 763 24.56 26.56 55.07
N GLN A 764 23.88 26.54 56.22
CA GLN A 764 23.13 25.36 56.69
C GLN A 764 21.96 25.02 55.75
N GLU A 765 21.20 26.02 55.30
CA GLU A 765 20.10 25.84 54.34
C GLU A 765 20.62 25.28 53.01
N LYS A 766 21.69 25.86 52.44
CA LYS A 766 22.35 25.36 51.22
C LYS A 766 22.84 23.92 51.37
N LEU A 767 23.36 23.56 52.54
CA LEU A 767 23.85 22.20 52.83
C LEU A 767 22.70 21.20 52.92
N ALA A 768 21.58 21.55 53.57
CA ALA A 768 20.38 20.72 53.62
C ALA A 768 19.77 20.47 52.23
N VAL A 769 19.72 21.49 51.37
CA VAL A 769 19.29 21.34 49.96
C VAL A 769 20.26 20.42 49.20
N GLN A 770 21.57 20.53 49.44
CA GLN A 770 22.57 19.67 48.81
C GLN A 770 22.48 18.20 49.28
N GLU A 771 22.14 17.95 50.54
CA GLU A 771 21.88 16.59 51.05
C GLU A 771 20.59 16.00 50.46
N SER A 772 19.53 16.80 50.30
CA SER A 772 18.28 16.36 49.63
C SER A 772 18.54 15.95 48.17
N LEU A 773 19.21 16.81 47.39
CA LEU A 773 19.59 16.53 45.99
C LEU A 773 20.49 15.29 45.87
N LYS A 774 21.37 15.05 46.84
CA LYS A 774 22.18 13.83 46.90
C LYS A 774 21.31 12.59 47.13
N SER A 775 20.37 12.64 48.05
CA SER A 775 19.43 11.54 48.32
C SER A 775 18.57 11.21 47.10
N GLU A 776 18.08 12.22 46.38
CA GLU A 776 17.36 12.03 45.11
C GLU A 776 18.23 11.41 44.02
N LEU A 777 19.48 11.85 43.89
CA LEU A 777 20.43 11.29 42.91
C LEU A 777 20.77 9.82 43.21
N GLU A 778 20.94 9.44 44.48
CA GLU A 778 21.15 8.05 44.89
C GLU A 778 19.89 7.20 44.63
N ARG A 779 18.69 7.74 44.87
CA ARG A 779 17.41 7.10 44.53
C ARG A 779 17.28 6.86 43.02
N GLU A 780 17.58 7.86 42.20
CA GLU A 780 17.55 7.77 40.74
C GLU A 780 18.60 6.79 40.19
N ALA A 781 19.79 6.73 40.79
CA ALA A 781 20.80 5.73 40.43
C ALA A 781 20.29 4.30 40.69
N ALA A 782 19.64 4.05 41.84
CA ALA A 782 19.03 2.76 42.16
C ALA A 782 17.86 2.40 41.21
N VAL A 783 17.03 3.37 40.84
CA VAL A 783 15.95 3.18 39.85
C VAL A 783 16.52 2.81 38.48
N ARG A 784 17.55 3.52 38.00
CA ARG A 784 18.22 3.20 36.71
C ARG A 784 18.85 1.81 36.72
N ALA A 785 19.53 1.42 37.80
CA ALA A 785 20.12 0.08 37.92
C ALA A 785 19.07 -1.04 37.82
N ASN A 786 17.89 -0.85 38.43
CA ASN A 786 16.77 -1.80 38.31
C ASN A 786 16.19 -1.87 36.89
N PHE A 787 16.10 -0.74 36.17
CA PHE A 787 15.69 -0.74 34.76
C PHE A 787 16.74 -1.39 33.85
N GLU A 788 18.03 -1.16 34.08
CA GLU A 788 19.11 -1.78 33.31
C GLU A 788 19.18 -3.30 33.52
N ALA A 789 18.89 -3.78 34.74
CA ALA A 789 18.75 -5.21 35.03
C ALA A 789 17.58 -5.83 34.27
N LYS A 790 16.38 -5.23 34.33
CA LYS A 790 15.20 -5.68 33.57
C LYS A 790 15.43 -5.65 32.06
N TYR A 791 16.11 -4.63 31.54
CA TYR A 791 16.47 -4.55 30.12
C TYR A 791 17.36 -5.71 29.68
N LYS A 792 18.36 -6.09 30.49
CA LYS A 792 19.24 -7.25 30.21
C LYS A 792 18.49 -8.58 30.25
N GLU A 793 17.49 -8.73 31.13
CA GLU A 793 16.61 -9.91 31.18
C GLU A 793 15.71 -10.00 29.92
N SER A 794 15.11 -8.87 29.51
CA SER A 794 14.33 -8.77 28.26
C SER A 794 15.18 -9.04 27.01
N ASP A 795 16.41 -8.54 26.95
CA ASP A 795 17.36 -8.81 25.86
C ASP A 795 17.75 -10.30 25.78
N GLN A 796 17.99 -10.96 26.93
CA GLN A 796 18.28 -12.40 26.98
C GLN A 796 17.08 -13.25 26.55
N THR A 797 15.87 -12.91 26.98
CA THR A 797 14.65 -13.62 26.56
C THR A 797 14.35 -13.41 25.07
N LEU A 798 14.52 -12.19 24.55
CA LEU A 798 14.42 -11.90 23.11
C LEU A 798 15.41 -12.75 22.29
N LYS A 799 16.69 -12.80 22.70
CA LYS A 799 17.73 -13.63 22.05
C LYS A 799 17.41 -15.13 22.10
N SER A 800 16.83 -15.61 23.20
CA SER A 800 16.35 -17.00 23.34
C SER A 800 15.20 -17.30 22.37
N ILE A 801 14.24 -16.38 22.23
CA ILE A 801 13.11 -16.50 21.28
C ILE A 801 13.60 -16.44 19.83
N GLN A 802 14.52 -15.53 19.50
CA GLN A 802 15.15 -15.46 18.17
C GLN A 802 15.92 -16.73 17.81
N ALA A 803 16.66 -17.32 18.75
CA ALA A 803 17.38 -18.57 18.53
C ALA A 803 16.41 -19.75 18.25
N LYS A 804 15.34 -19.88 19.04
CA LYS A 804 14.28 -20.88 18.84
C LYS A 804 13.55 -20.69 17.51
N SER A 805 13.21 -19.44 17.17
CA SER A 805 12.58 -19.09 15.88
C SER A 805 13.47 -19.48 14.70
N LYS A 806 14.77 -19.16 14.76
CA LYS A 806 15.74 -19.55 13.71
C LYS A 806 15.88 -21.07 13.57
N GLN A 807 15.85 -21.83 14.68
CA GLN A 807 15.85 -23.29 14.64
C GLN A 807 14.56 -23.84 14.00
N LEU A 808 13.39 -23.31 14.36
CA LEU A 808 12.10 -23.72 13.79
C LEU A 808 12.04 -23.40 12.28
N ILE A 809 12.48 -22.22 11.85
CA ILE A 809 12.56 -21.84 10.44
C ILE A 809 13.46 -22.82 9.67
N SER A 810 14.64 -23.16 10.22
CA SER A 810 15.56 -24.12 9.60
C SER A 810 14.96 -25.53 9.47
N ALA A 811 14.20 -25.98 10.46
CA ALA A 811 13.52 -27.28 10.42
C ALA A 811 12.39 -27.30 9.38
N LEU A 812 11.58 -26.23 9.31
CA LEU A 812 10.52 -26.09 8.31
C LEU A 812 11.10 -25.98 6.89
N GLN A 813 12.23 -25.30 6.71
CA GLN A 813 12.95 -25.23 5.43
C GLN A 813 13.42 -26.63 4.97
N GLN A 814 14.04 -27.41 5.85
CA GLN A 814 14.42 -28.80 5.56
C GLN A 814 13.19 -29.65 5.19
N GLN A 815 12.10 -29.56 5.95
CA GLN A 815 10.87 -30.32 5.68
C GLN A 815 10.25 -29.95 4.33
N VAL A 816 10.26 -28.67 3.94
CA VAL A 816 9.79 -28.22 2.60
C VAL A 816 10.70 -28.76 1.49
N GLU A 817 12.01 -28.80 1.68
CA GLU A 817 12.95 -29.35 0.70
C GLU A 817 12.82 -30.87 0.55
N GLU A 818 12.65 -31.61 1.65
CA GLU A 818 12.34 -33.05 1.64
C GLU A 818 11.03 -33.36 0.88
N GLN A 819 9.97 -32.57 1.11
CA GLN A 819 8.70 -32.72 0.37
C GLN A 819 8.82 -32.32 -1.11
N SER A 820 9.64 -31.32 -1.45
CA SER A 820 9.93 -30.94 -2.84
C SER A 820 10.69 -32.05 -3.59
N ASN A 821 11.66 -32.69 -2.93
CA ASN A 821 12.40 -33.82 -3.46
C ASN A 821 11.50 -35.07 -3.62
N ALA A 822 10.59 -35.33 -2.67
CA ALA A 822 9.59 -36.39 -2.81
C ALA A 822 8.61 -36.11 -3.98
N ARG A 823 8.12 -34.88 -4.13
CA ARG A 823 7.24 -34.48 -5.24
C ARG A 823 7.92 -34.69 -6.60
N THR A 824 9.13 -34.17 -6.78
CA THR A 824 9.86 -34.30 -8.06
C THR A 824 10.20 -35.76 -8.39
N HIS A 825 10.46 -36.62 -7.38
CA HIS A 825 10.62 -38.05 -7.60
C HIS A 825 9.33 -38.71 -8.13
N LEU A 826 8.18 -38.40 -7.52
CA LEU A 826 6.87 -38.91 -7.94
C LEU A 826 6.45 -38.39 -9.33
N GLU A 827 6.72 -37.13 -9.64
CA GLU A 827 6.48 -36.54 -10.97
C GLU A 827 7.30 -37.26 -12.07
N ASN A 828 8.56 -37.59 -11.79
CA ASN A 828 9.41 -38.34 -12.72
C ASN A 828 8.93 -39.79 -12.94
N GLU A 829 8.55 -40.53 -11.90
CA GLU A 829 8.00 -41.88 -12.07
C GLU A 829 6.62 -41.84 -12.76
N LEU A 830 5.76 -40.86 -12.45
CA LEU A 830 4.50 -40.66 -13.17
C LEU A 830 4.73 -40.42 -14.68
N GLN A 831 5.70 -39.59 -15.05
CA GLN A 831 6.04 -39.32 -16.45
C GLN A 831 6.58 -40.57 -17.16
N LYS A 832 7.41 -41.37 -16.48
CA LYS A 832 7.92 -42.66 -16.95
C LYS A 832 6.81 -43.70 -17.14
N GLN A 833 5.81 -43.74 -16.26
CA GLN A 833 4.65 -44.63 -16.43
C GLN A 833 3.71 -44.15 -17.56
N LYS A 834 3.50 -42.84 -17.72
CA LYS A 834 2.80 -42.26 -18.90
C LYS A 834 3.47 -42.67 -20.21
N GLY A 835 4.80 -42.59 -20.29
CA GLY A 835 5.56 -43.02 -21.47
C GLY A 835 5.37 -44.51 -21.81
N LYS A 836 5.34 -45.39 -20.81
CA LYS A 836 5.02 -46.82 -21.02
C LYS A 836 3.59 -47.01 -21.54
N VAL A 837 2.61 -46.30 -20.98
CA VAL A 837 1.21 -46.39 -21.44
C VAL A 837 1.08 -45.93 -22.90
N GLN A 838 1.78 -44.86 -23.29
CA GLN A 838 1.83 -44.44 -24.70
C GLN A 838 2.48 -45.48 -25.62
N SER A 839 3.60 -46.10 -25.21
CA SER A 839 4.21 -47.19 -25.98
C SER A 839 3.25 -48.37 -26.17
N LEU A 840 2.65 -48.84 -25.08
CA LEU A 840 1.71 -49.97 -25.10
C LEU A 840 0.45 -49.68 -25.91
N GLN A 841 -0.02 -48.42 -25.95
CA GLN A 841 -1.12 -48.02 -26.83
C GLN A 841 -0.70 -48.08 -28.30
N ILE A 842 0.49 -47.58 -28.65
CA ILE A 842 1.02 -47.66 -30.02
C ILE A 842 1.22 -49.13 -30.46
N ASP A 843 1.74 -49.98 -29.58
CA ASP A 843 1.93 -51.41 -29.83
C ASP A 843 0.59 -52.14 -30.03
N LEU A 844 -0.46 -51.75 -29.28
CA LEU A 844 -1.83 -52.24 -29.45
C LEU A 844 -2.45 -51.74 -30.76
N ASP A 845 -2.38 -50.45 -31.06
CA ASP A 845 -2.94 -49.84 -32.27
C ASP A 845 -2.32 -50.47 -33.54
N ASN A 846 -1.01 -50.71 -33.52
CA ASN A 846 -0.27 -51.44 -34.55
C ASN A 846 -0.76 -52.90 -34.67
N SER A 847 -0.93 -53.59 -33.55
CA SER A 847 -1.43 -54.98 -33.52
C SER A 847 -2.85 -55.07 -34.08
N GLU A 848 -3.73 -54.13 -33.73
CA GLU A 848 -5.09 -54.04 -34.29
C GLU A 848 -5.08 -53.66 -35.77
N ALA A 849 -4.14 -52.85 -36.24
CA ALA A 849 -3.98 -52.56 -37.68
C ALA A 849 -3.59 -53.82 -38.46
N VAL A 850 -2.57 -54.56 -38.00
CA VAL A 850 -2.15 -55.83 -38.61
C VAL A 850 -3.28 -56.87 -38.62
N GLN A 851 -4.04 -57.00 -37.52
CA GLN A 851 -5.20 -57.90 -37.49
C GLN A 851 -6.31 -57.48 -38.47
N ARG A 852 -6.63 -56.18 -38.55
CA ARG A 852 -7.62 -55.66 -39.53
C ARG A 852 -7.20 -55.95 -40.97
N ASP A 853 -5.93 -55.77 -41.30
CA ASP A 853 -5.44 -56.01 -42.67
C ASP A 853 -5.30 -57.50 -43.00
N PHE A 854 -4.96 -58.35 -42.03
CA PHE A 854 -5.02 -59.80 -42.20
C PHE A 854 -6.45 -60.29 -42.50
N VAL A 855 -7.46 -59.78 -41.79
CA VAL A 855 -8.88 -60.10 -42.04
C VAL A 855 -9.35 -59.62 -43.42
N LYS A 856 -8.96 -58.41 -43.86
CA LYS A 856 -9.24 -57.94 -45.23
C LYS A 856 -8.59 -58.84 -46.28
N LEU A 857 -7.33 -59.26 -46.05
CA LEU A 857 -6.59 -60.12 -46.97
C LEU A 857 -7.23 -61.52 -47.08
N SER A 858 -7.61 -62.13 -45.95
CA SER A 858 -8.28 -63.43 -45.95
C SER A 858 -9.65 -63.37 -46.63
N GLN A 859 -10.46 -62.33 -46.36
CA GLN A 859 -11.74 -62.11 -47.04
C GLN A 859 -11.56 -61.92 -48.55
N SER A 860 -10.59 -61.09 -48.96
CA SER A 860 -10.28 -60.84 -50.38
C SER A 860 -9.85 -62.12 -51.10
N LEU A 861 -8.96 -62.92 -50.49
CA LEU A 861 -8.54 -64.22 -51.00
C LEU A 861 -9.70 -65.21 -51.10
N GLN A 862 -10.57 -65.26 -50.09
CA GLN A 862 -11.74 -66.15 -50.07
C GLN A 862 -12.75 -65.78 -51.19
N ILE A 863 -12.97 -64.48 -51.42
CA ILE A 863 -13.78 -63.96 -52.56
C ILE A 863 -13.13 -64.29 -53.91
N GLN A 864 -11.79 -64.23 -54.03
CA GLN A 864 -11.08 -64.61 -55.26
C GLN A 864 -11.19 -66.13 -55.53
N LEU A 865 -10.99 -66.96 -54.51
CA LEU A 865 -11.13 -68.42 -54.62
C LEU A 865 -12.55 -68.83 -55.00
N GLU A 866 -13.57 -68.19 -54.42
CA GLU A 866 -14.96 -68.47 -54.75
C GLU A 866 -15.33 -68.03 -56.18
N LYS A 867 -14.81 -66.88 -56.65
CA LYS A 867 -14.93 -66.47 -58.06
C LYS A 867 -14.27 -67.46 -59.02
N ILE A 868 -13.15 -68.08 -58.64
CA ILE A 868 -12.49 -69.12 -59.45
C ILE A 868 -13.38 -70.37 -59.50
N ARG A 869 -13.88 -70.86 -58.36
CA ARG A 869 -14.79 -72.02 -58.30
C ARG A 869 -16.04 -71.84 -59.15
N GLN A 870 -16.68 -70.67 -59.08
CA GLN A 870 -17.87 -70.36 -59.87
C GLN A 870 -17.55 -70.32 -61.39
N ALA A 871 -16.35 -69.90 -61.77
CA ALA A 871 -15.90 -69.90 -63.17
C ALA A 871 -15.49 -71.29 -63.71
N GLU A 872 -15.32 -72.30 -62.86
CA GLU A 872 -14.98 -73.68 -63.28
C GLU A 872 -16.21 -74.55 -63.56
N ASN A 873 -17.42 -74.15 -63.12
CA ASN A 873 -18.66 -74.91 -63.34
C ASN A 873 -19.21 -74.84 -64.78
N GLU A 874 -18.71 -73.94 -65.65
CA GLU A 874 -19.04 -73.92 -67.08
C GLU A 874 -17.81 -74.23 -67.97
N VAL A 875 -17.45 -75.51 -68.07
CA VAL A 875 -16.42 -75.98 -69.03
C VAL A 875 -16.99 -76.00 -70.46
N ARG A 876 -17.22 -74.83 -71.04
CA ARG A 876 -17.62 -74.68 -72.44
C ARG A 876 -16.42 -74.91 -73.36
N TRP A 877 -16.51 -75.95 -74.19
CA TRP A 877 -15.56 -76.19 -75.29
C TRP A 877 -15.64 -75.02 -76.29
N GLN A 878 -14.52 -74.33 -76.52
CA GLN A 878 -14.46 -73.20 -77.44
C GLN A 878 -14.47 -73.67 -78.90
N HIS A 879 -15.23 -73.00 -79.78
CA HIS A 879 -15.12 -73.27 -81.21
C HIS A 879 -13.85 -72.65 -81.79
N GLU A 880 -13.30 -73.28 -82.83
CA GLU A 880 -12.06 -72.80 -83.44
C GLU A 880 -12.24 -71.46 -84.18
N ASP A 881 -13.45 -71.10 -84.56
CA ASP A 881 -13.75 -69.85 -85.24
C ASP A 881 -13.81 -68.65 -84.28
N ASP A 882 -14.20 -68.86 -83.01
CA ASP A 882 -14.40 -67.81 -81.99
C ASP A 882 -13.09 -67.22 -81.43
N ILE A 883 -11.94 -67.85 -81.66
CA ILE A 883 -10.69 -67.58 -80.94
C ILE A 883 -9.54 -67.29 -81.91
N GLU A 884 -9.15 -66.02 -82.07
CA GLU A 884 -8.06 -65.60 -82.96
C GLU A 884 -6.66 -65.76 -82.33
N ASP A 885 -6.54 -65.63 -81.00
CA ASP A 885 -5.28 -65.70 -80.24
C ASP A 885 -5.17 -66.91 -79.32
N CYS A 886 -3.95 -67.41 -79.11
CA CYS A 886 -3.68 -68.46 -78.12
C CYS A 886 -4.01 -67.98 -76.69
N THR A 887 -4.92 -68.69 -76.01
CA THR A 887 -5.45 -68.31 -74.68
C THR A 887 -4.37 -67.98 -73.64
N ASN A 888 -3.23 -68.70 -73.65
CA ASN A 888 -2.09 -68.40 -72.77
C ASN A 888 -1.24 -67.23 -73.31
N CYS A 889 -0.34 -67.49 -74.27
CA CYS A 889 0.68 -66.53 -74.73
C CYS A 889 0.19 -65.37 -75.62
N LYS A 890 -1.12 -65.25 -75.91
CA LYS A 890 -1.74 -64.18 -76.72
C LYS A 890 -1.13 -63.99 -78.12
N GLN A 891 -0.54 -65.05 -78.69
CA GLN A 891 -0.06 -65.04 -80.08
C GLN A 891 -1.19 -65.47 -81.01
N ALA A 892 -1.41 -64.66 -82.06
CA ALA A 892 -2.38 -64.93 -83.11
C ALA A 892 -2.13 -66.27 -83.81
N PHE A 893 -3.21 -66.98 -84.10
CA PHE A 893 -3.20 -68.21 -84.87
C PHE A 893 -3.03 -67.95 -86.37
N SER A 894 -2.46 -68.90 -87.09
CA SER A 894 -2.16 -68.79 -88.52
C SER A 894 -2.14 -70.16 -89.20
N VAL A 895 -2.00 -70.18 -90.53
CA VAL A 895 -1.91 -71.44 -91.31
C VAL A 895 -0.77 -72.35 -90.81
N THR A 896 0.33 -71.76 -90.32
CA THR A 896 1.45 -72.47 -89.69
C THR A 896 1.26 -72.70 -88.19
N LYS A 897 0.66 -71.74 -87.44
CA LYS A 897 0.41 -71.87 -85.99
C LYS A 897 -1.04 -72.27 -85.73
N ARG A 898 -1.29 -73.59 -85.68
CA ARG A 898 -2.64 -74.19 -85.57
C ARG A 898 -3.23 -74.14 -84.15
N LYS A 899 -4.57 -74.18 -84.09
CA LYS A 899 -5.41 -74.17 -82.88
C LYS A 899 -5.48 -75.56 -82.23
N HIS A 900 -5.46 -75.63 -80.89
CA HIS A 900 -5.53 -76.86 -80.10
C HIS A 900 -6.25 -76.67 -78.75
N HIS A 901 -7.30 -77.45 -78.46
CA HIS A 901 -8.02 -77.36 -77.18
C HIS A 901 -7.30 -78.05 -76.02
N CYS A 902 -7.31 -77.43 -74.83
CA CYS A 902 -7.02 -78.11 -73.57
C CYS A 902 -8.13 -79.11 -73.25
N ARG A 903 -7.79 -80.39 -73.03
CA ARG A 903 -8.78 -81.46 -72.76
C ARG A 903 -9.39 -81.40 -71.35
N HIS A 904 -8.93 -80.48 -70.49
CA HIS A 904 -9.53 -80.23 -69.18
C HIS A 904 -10.47 -79.02 -69.19
N CYS A 905 -10.02 -77.84 -69.65
CA CYS A 905 -10.79 -76.60 -69.57
C CYS A 905 -11.47 -76.16 -70.88
N GLY A 906 -11.35 -76.94 -71.97
CA GLY A 906 -12.02 -76.66 -73.26
C GLY A 906 -11.50 -75.45 -74.05
N LYS A 907 -10.56 -74.66 -73.50
CA LYS A 907 -10.02 -73.44 -74.12
C LYS A 907 -8.95 -73.73 -75.17
N ILE A 908 -8.75 -72.81 -76.12
CA ILE A 908 -7.86 -73.00 -77.28
C ILE A 908 -6.46 -72.38 -77.06
N PHE A 909 -5.42 -73.16 -77.38
CA PHE A 909 -4.00 -72.85 -77.23
C PHE A 909 -3.22 -73.21 -78.51
N CYS A 910 -1.98 -72.73 -78.63
CA CYS A 910 -1.03 -73.21 -79.64
C CYS A 910 -0.27 -74.46 -79.16
N SER A 911 0.48 -75.10 -80.06
CA SER A 911 1.36 -76.25 -79.80
C SER A 911 2.17 -76.14 -78.51
N ASP A 912 2.77 -74.98 -78.30
CA ASP A 912 3.82 -74.73 -77.31
C ASP A 912 3.22 -74.69 -75.89
N CYS A 913 2.09 -73.97 -75.75
CA CYS A 913 1.29 -73.83 -74.53
C CYS A 913 0.33 -75.01 -74.26
N ILE A 914 0.46 -76.12 -75.00
CA ILE A 914 -0.29 -77.36 -74.79
C ILE A 914 0.59 -78.60 -75.05
N SER A 915 1.88 -78.47 -74.72
CA SER A 915 2.90 -79.50 -74.82
C SER A 915 2.74 -80.62 -73.77
N LYS A 916 2.14 -80.31 -72.62
CA LYS A 916 2.00 -81.22 -71.47
C LYS A 916 0.78 -82.14 -71.58
N THR A 917 0.88 -83.33 -70.98
CA THR A 917 -0.19 -84.34 -70.91
C THR A 917 -0.46 -84.80 -69.49
N VAL A 918 -1.71 -85.06 -69.17
CA VAL A 918 -2.15 -85.69 -67.91
C VAL A 918 -2.85 -87.01 -68.17
N ILE A 919 -2.76 -87.95 -67.24
CA ILE A 919 -3.47 -89.23 -67.28
C ILE A 919 -4.86 -89.02 -66.68
N SER A 920 -5.92 -89.32 -67.43
CA SER A 920 -7.30 -89.12 -66.94
C SER A 920 -8.31 -90.10 -67.58
N GLY A 921 -9.52 -90.09 -67.03
CA GLY A 921 -10.65 -90.94 -67.42
C GLY A 921 -10.49 -92.43 -67.03
N PRO A 922 -11.56 -93.24 -67.15
CA PRO A 922 -11.59 -94.63 -66.66
C PRO A 922 -10.54 -95.56 -67.30
N ASN A 923 -10.05 -95.21 -68.49
CA ASN A 923 -9.07 -95.99 -69.26
C ASN A 923 -7.64 -95.44 -69.15
N SER A 924 -7.36 -94.58 -68.16
CA SER A 924 -6.03 -93.99 -67.87
C SER A 924 -5.29 -93.47 -69.12
N ARG A 925 -6.00 -92.74 -69.99
CA ARG A 925 -5.42 -92.22 -71.24
C ARG A 925 -4.72 -90.88 -71.02
N GLN A 926 -3.65 -90.66 -71.76
CA GLN A 926 -2.94 -89.38 -71.78
C GLN A 926 -3.71 -88.36 -72.61
N PHE A 927 -4.01 -87.20 -72.03
CA PHE A 927 -4.72 -86.10 -72.67
C PHE A 927 -3.90 -84.80 -72.59
N ARG A 928 -3.78 -84.08 -73.72
CA ARG A 928 -3.06 -82.80 -73.77
C ARG A 928 -3.83 -81.69 -73.05
N VAL A 929 -3.15 -80.97 -72.17
CA VAL A 929 -3.71 -79.86 -71.37
C VAL A 929 -2.74 -78.67 -71.37
N CYS A 930 -3.26 -77.47 -71.11
CA CYS A 930 -2.42 -76.28 -70.93
C CYS A 930 -1.72 -76.30 -69.56
N ASP A 931 -0.68 -75.48 -69.41
CA ASP A 931 0.17 -75.44 -68.23
C ASP A 931 -0.59 -75.26 -66.90
N ILE A 932 -1.55 -74.34 -66.87
CA ILE A 932 -2.39 -74.08 -65.69
C ILE A 932 -3.18 -75.34 -65.29
N CYS A 933 -3.83 -76.00 -66.26
CA CYS A 933 -4.58 -77.23 -66.03
C CYS A 933 -3.68 -78.41 -65.67
N HIS A 934 -2.44 -78.45 -66.15
CA HIS A 934 -1.46 -79.44 -65.71
C HIS A 934 -1.08 -79.25 -64.23
N THR A 935 -0.85 -78.00 -63.80
CA THR A 935 -0.56 -77.67 -62.40
C THR A 935 -1.72 -78.01 -61.47
N ILE A 936 -2.97 -77.84 -61.90
CA ILE A 936 -4.16 -78.20 -61.11
C ILE A 936 -4.36 -79.73 -61.01
N LEU A 937 -4.09 -80.47 -62.09
CA LEU A 937 -4.38 -81.91 -62.16
C LEU A 937 -3.22 -82.83 -61.71
N VAL A 938 -2.00 -82.33 -61.57
CA VAL A 938 -0.82 -83.12 -61.15
C VAL A 938 -0.32 -82.59 -59.81
N LYS A 939 -0.51 -83.39 -58.74
CA LYS A 939 -0.21 -82.99 -57.36
C LYS A 939 1.24 -82.54 -57.13
N ASP A 940 2.18 -83.11 -57.88
CA ASP A 940 3.61 -82.87 -57.76
C ASP A 940 4.14 -81.81 -58.77
N ALA A 941 3.24 -81.11 -59.48
CA ALA A 941 3.63 -80.07 -60.42
C ALA A 941 3.94 -78.74 -59.70
N MET A 942 5.05 -78.11 -60.06
CA MET A 942 5.40 -76.78 -59.56
C MET A 942 4.27 -75.76 -59.86
N PRO A 943 3.98 -74.83 -58.92
CA PRO A 943 3.01 -73.75 -59.15
C PRO A 943 3.34 -72.97 -60.42
N TYR A 944 2.31 -72.63 -61.21
CA TYR A 944 2.46 -71.97 -62.52
C TYR A 944 3.22 -70.62 -62.47
N PHE A 945 3.33 -70.02 -61.29
CA PHE A 945 4.00 -68.74 -61.05
C PHE A 945 5.41 -68.86 -60.44
N SER A 946 5.92 -70.07 -60.19
CA SER A 946 7.23 -70.31 -59.56
C SER A 946 8.22 -70.95 -60.54
N THR A 947 9.38 -70.32 -60.73
CA THR A 947 10.49 -70.86 -61.54
C THR A 947 11.47 -71.72 -60.75
N GLU A 948 11.35 -71.76 -59.42
CA GLU A 948 12.22 -72.53 -58.52
C GLU A 948 11.38 -73.42 -57.57
N PRO A 949 11.89 -74.57 -57.11
CA PRO A 949 11.16 -75.45 -56.20
C PRO A 949 10.94 -74.79 -54.83
N PRO A 950 9.82 -75.08 -54.14
CA PRO A 950 9.61 -74.60 -52.78
C PRO A 950 10.63 -75.25 -51.83
N SER A 951 11.46 -74.44 -51.19
CA SER A 951 12.33 -74.88 -50.10
C SER A 951 11.50 -75.28 -48.88
N THR A 952 11.60 -76.54 -48.45
CA THR A 952 11.06 -76.98 -47.15
C THR A 952 11.81 -76.28 -46.03
N PRO A 953 11.13 -75.59 -45.09
CA PRO A 953 11.76 -75.10 -43.87
C PRO A 953 11.97 -76.26 -42.88
N ASP A 954 13.16 -76.32 -42.28
CA ASP A 954 13.46 -77.05 -41.04
C ASP A 954 13.02 -76.22 -39.81
#